data_AF-A0AA47M4T7-F1
#
_entry.id   AF-A0AA47M4T7-F1
#
_cell.length_a   1.000
_cell.length_b   1.000
_cell.length_c   1.000
_cell.angle_alpha   90.00
_cell.angle_beta   90.00
_cell.angle_gamma   90.00
#
_symmetry.space_group_name_H-M   'P 1'
#
loop_
_entity.id
_entity.type
_entity.pdbx_description
1 polymer ?
#
loop_
_entity_poly.entity_id
_entity_poly.type
_entity_poly.pdbx_seq_one_letter_code
_entity_poly.pdbx_strand_id
1 'polypeptide(L)'
;MCILRKNIRVLRRAEWHRRRERARKRAAFIANPFKFTKDLLGQKRSGKLASSQEDIDQHLKQTYSDPAREQELGECNNLIEPPEPDVQFDMSELQLPEVREVVRKARASSAPGPSGTSYKVYKNCPKLLLRLCKILRVFWRRGRIPDQWRVAEGVWIPKEENSTQLDQFRIISLLCVEAKVFFSAVSKRLCTYLAKNTYIDTSVQKGGISGMSGCLEHTGVVTQLIREARENKGNLSVLWLDLANAYGSIPHTLVQLTLTKHHVPSRCRDLIADYYSNFRMRVSSGAITSSWHKVEIGIITGCTISVTLFSLAMNMLTKSAEPECRGPRTNSGQRQPPIRAFMDDLTVMTESVPGCRWILKGLEKLVEWARMRFKPIKSRSMVLRKGKVEDKFRFHISGTAIPTITEKPVKSLGKVFDCSLRDATSIQSTCTELDSWLKSVDKSGLPGKFKAWVYQHGILPRILWPLLVYAVPISTVETLERRVSNHLRRWLGLPRSLSSIALYGNTNKLQLPFKSLEEEFKVTRAREVVQYRDASDPKVAKAGIQVRTGRKWRAEEAVQEADARLRQRCLVGVVTRGRAGLGSFPSPQMNTRGKERRRLVQEEVRAAVEETRTCKAVGMKQQGAWTRWENAVERKVTWAELWKAEPHRIKFLIQAVYDVLPSPSNLHTWGIAETPACPLCSKRGTLEHILSCCTRALGDGRYRWRHDQVLKTIAEAISTGLEWAKHVRPSKKSIAFVRAGDKPTPVRRTSSAGILMSARDWQVLVDLEHQLKFPSHIVVTTLRPDIVLVSESTKQAVLLELTVPWEDRLEEAFERKLSKYAGLVSDCHQAGWRARCFPVEVGCRGFAAWSLARAFSTLGIEGERKRRAIRSTTDAAERASRWLWLKRGEPWSHGS
;
A
#
# COMPACT_ATOMS: atom_id res chain seq x y z
N MET A 1 -1.61 38.17 -45.17
CA MET A 1 -2.71 37.30 -44.66
C MET A 1 -2.62 35.81 -45.01
N CYS A 2 -2.19 35.39 -46.21
CA CYS A 2 -2.10 33.96 -46.58
C CYS A 2 -1.12 33.11 -45.73
N ILE A 3 0.03 33.67 -45.37
CA ILE A 3 1.04 32.99 -44.52
C ILE A 3 0.47 32.69 -43.11
N LEU A 4 -0.22 33.67 -42.51
CA LEU A 4 -0.92 33.52 -41.22
C LEU A 4 -2.00 32.43 -41.27
N ARG A 5 -2.81 32.37 -42.33
CA ARG A 5 -3.83 31.31 -42.50
C ARG A 5 -3.21 29.92 -42.68
N LYS A 6 -2.08 29.81 -43.40
CA LYS A 6 -1.34 28.54 -43.55
C LYS A 6 -0.74 28.09 -42.21
N ASN A 7 -0.13 29.00 -41.46
CA ASN A 7 0.42 28.73 -40.13
C ASN A 7 -0.67 28.32 -39.13
N ILE A 8 -1.83 28.98 -39.13
CA ILE A 8 -2.98 28.59 -38.28
C ILE A 8 -3.49 27.20 -38.66
N ARG A 9 -3.57 26.84 -39.95
CA ARG A 9 -3.98 25.49 -40.38
C ARG A 9 -2.98 24.42 -39.92
N VAL A 10 -1.68 24.67 -40.03
CA VAL A 10 -0.62 23.75 -39.56
C VAL A 10 -0.70 23.59 -38.04
N LEU A 11 -0.86 24.69 -37.29
CA LEU A 11 -1.01 24.66 -35.84
C LEU A 11 -2.27 23.91 -35.41
N ARG A 12 -3.42 24.13 -36.08
CA ARG A 12 -4.67 23.40 -35.82
C ARG A 12 -4.54 21.90 -36.09
N ARG A 13 -3.89 21.49 -37.19
CA ARG A 13 -3.59 20.07 -37.48
C ARG A 13 -2.68 19.47 -36.41
N ALA A 14 -1.60 20.16 -36.05
CA ALA A 14 -0.68 19.70 -35.02
C ALA A 14 -1.36 19.61 -33.64
N GLU A 15 -2.26 20.53 -33.31
CA GLU A 15 -3.05 20.49 -32.08
C GLU A 15 -4.06 19.34 -32.09
N TRP A 16 -4.73 19.10 -33.23
CA TRP A 16 -5.64 17.97 -33.39
C TRP A 16 -4.94 16.63 -33.18
N HIS A 17 -3.76 16.42 -33.79
CA HIS A 17 -2.95 15.22 -33.57
C HIS A 17 -2.56 15.07 -32.08
N ARG A 18 -2.11 16.16 -31.44
CA ARG A 18 -1.79 16.17 -30.00
C ARG A 18 -3.00 15.82 -29.13
N ARG A 19 -4.19 16.34 -29.46
CA ARG A 19 -5.44 16.03 -28.74
C ARG A 19 -5.81 14.56 -28.88
N ARG A 20 -5.73 14.01 -30.09
CA ARG A 20 -6.02 12.59 -30.38
C ARG A 20 -5.05 11.65 -29.65
N GLU A 21 -3.76 11.98 -29.64
CA GLU A 21 -2.75 11.20 -28.93
C GLU A 21 -2.97 11.21 -27.40
N ARG A 22 -3.27 12.39 -26.83
CA ARG A 22 -3.61 12.52 -25.39
C ARG A 22 -4.87 11.73 -25.04
N ALA A 23 -5.88 11.74 -25.90
CA ALA A 23 -7.09 10.95 -25.71
C ALA A 23 -6.79 9.45 -25.73
N ARG A 24 -5.97 8.97 -26.67
CA ARG A 24 -5.51 7.57 -26.74
C ARG A 24 -4.77 7.15 -25.46
N LYS A 25 -3.79 7.96 -25.02
CA LYS A 25 -3.02 7.69 -23.78
C LYS A 25 -3.92 7.70 -22.55
N ARG A 26 -4.89 8.62 -22.47
CA ARG A 26 -5.89 8.66 -21.40
C ARG A 26 -6.75 7.39 -21.38
N ALA A 27 -7.25 6.96 -22.53
CA ALA A 27 -8.04 5.73 -22.63
C ALA A 27 -7.23 4.50 -22.20
N ALA A 28 -5.98 4.39 -22.66
CA ALA A 28 -5.07 3.32 -22.27
C ALA A 28 -4.79 3.32 -20.76
N PHE A 29 -4.58 4.49 -20.16
CA PHE A 29 -4.39 4.62 -18.71
C PHE A 29 -5.65 4.22 -17.92
N ILE A 30 -6.84 4.65 -18.34
CA ILE A 30 -8.10 4.29 -17.66
C ILE A 30 -8.36 2.79 -17.74
N ALA A 31 -8.08 2.16 -18.90
CA ALA A 31 -8.27 0.72 -19.10
C ALA A 31 -7.36 -0.12 -18.18
N ASN A 32 -6.08 0.25 -18.05
CA ASN A 32 -5.16 -0.43 -17.13
C ASN A 32 -4.06 0.51 -16.61
N PRO A 33 -4.30 1.22 -15.48
CA PRO A 33 -3.39 2.25 -15.00
C PRO A 33 -2.07 1.69 -14.51
N PHE A 34 -2.07 0.47 -13.94
CA PHE A 34 -0.86 -0.20 -13.47
C PHE A 34 0.03 -0.64 -14.62
N LYS A 35 -0.54 -1.23 -15.68
CA LYS A 35 0.23 -1.62 -16.88
C LYS A 35 0.81 -0.38 -17.57
N PHE A 36 0.00 0.65 -17.80
CA PHE A 36 0.45 1.90 -18.39
C PHE A 36 1.60 2.53 -17.58
N THR A 37 1.45 2.56 -16.25
CA THR A 37 2.49 3.09 -15.35
C THR A 37 3.78 2.28 -15.43
N LYS A 38 3.67 0.94 -15.49
CA LYS A 38 4.82 0.06 -15.63
C LYS A 38 5.58 0.35 -16.92
N ASP A 39 4.87 0.51 -18.03
CA ASP A 39 5.44 0.78 -19.34
C ASP A 39 6.04 2.20 -19.41
N LEU A 40 5.34 3.20 -18.85
CA LEU A 40 5.78 4.60 -18.82
C LEU A 40 7.09 4.82 -18.04
N LEU A 41 7.24 4.12 -16.91
CA LEU A 41 8.40 4.25 -16.04
C LEU A 41 9.55 3.29 -16.44
N GLY A 42 9.45 2.65 -17.61
CA GLY A 42 10.38 1.66 -18.10
C GLY A 42 10.15 0.26 -17.55
N GLN A 43 10.21 -0.75 -18.43
CA GLN A 43 10.30 -2.15 -18.06
C GLN A 43 11.77 -2.54 -17.98
N LYS A 44 12.33 -2.68 -16.76
CA LYS A 44 13.70 -3.21 -16.56
C LYS A 44 13.91 -4.65 -17.10
N ARG A 45 12.85 -5.29 -17.61
CA ARG A 45 12.82 -6.67 -18.13
C ARG A 45 11.89 -6.71 -19.34
N SER A 46 12.46 -6.70 -20.53
CA SER A 46 11.76 -6.69 -21.81
C SER A 46 12.57 -7.50 -22.82
N GLY A 47 11.91 -8.05 -23.83
CA GLY A 47 12.59 -8.89 -24.81
C GLY A 47 11.61 -9.80 -25.53
N LYS A 48 11.98 -10.20 -26.74
CA LYS A 48 11.28 -11.22 -27.51
C LYS A 48 12.32 -12.24 -27.95
N LEU A 49 12.01 -13.50 -27.72
CA LEU A 49 12.89 -14.59 -28.13
C LEU A 49 12.93 -14.65 -29.66
N ALA A 50 14.12 -14.71 -30.23
CA ALA A 50 14.35 -14.76 -31.68
C ALA A 50 14.71 -16.17 -32.19
N SER A 51 14.80 -17.16 -31.29
CA SER A 51 15.23 -18.54 -31.60
C SER A 51 14.16 -19.35 -32.34
N SER A 52 14.61 -20.33 -33.14
CA SER A 52 13.73 -21.29 -33.84
C SER A 52 13.07 -22.28 -32.86
N GLN A 53 12.13 -23.08 -33.35
CA GLN A 53 11.53 -24.14 -32.54
C GLN A 53 12.54 -25.23 -32.20
N GLU A 54 13.40 -25.59 -33.15
CA GLU A 54 14.44 -26.61 -32.99
C GLU A 54 15.47 -26.20 -31.91
N ASP A 55 15.89 -24.94 -31.92
CA ASP A 55 16.81 -24.39 -30.91
C ASP A 55 16.20 -24.47 -29.51
N ILE A 56 14.90 -24.15 -29.40
CA ILE A 56 14.16 -24.24 -28.13
C ILE A 56 14.09 -25.70 -27.67
N ASP A 57 13.71 -26.62 -28.54
CA ASP A 57 13.59 -28.04 -28.21
C ASP A 57 14.95 -28.63 -27.78
N GLN A 58 16.04 -28.31 -28.49
CA GLN A 58 17.39 -28.73 -28.13
C GLN A 58 17.82 -28.16 -26.76
N HIS A 59 17.55 -26.87 -26.52
CA HIS A 59 17.87 -26.23 -25.26
C HIS A 59 17.10 -26.83 -24.08
N LEU A 60 15.80 -27.12 -24.24
CA LEU A 60 14.98 -27.74 -23.20
C LEU A 60 15.45 -29.16 -22.89
N LYS A 61 15.76 -29.94 -23.93
CA LYS A 61 16.33 -31.29 -23.79
C LYS A 61 17.65 -31.24 -23.00
N GLN A 62 18.58 -30.36 -23.35
CA GLN A 62 19.84 -30.20 -22.62
C GLN A 62 19.65 -29.72 -21.18
N THR A 63 18.63 -28.90 -20.92
CA THR A 63 18.39 -28.30 -19.60
C THR A 63 17.75 -29.29 -18.62
N TYR A 64 16.90 -30.19 -19.12
CA TYR A 64 16.03 -31.02 -18.28
C TYR A 64 16.30 -32.52 -18.36
N SER A 65 17.12 -33.00 -19.30
CA SER A 65 17.56 -34.40 -19.33
C SER A 65 18.62 -34.66 -18.27
N ASP A 66 18.54 -35.84 -17.64
CA ASP A 66 19.51 -36.29 -16.65
C ASP A 66 19.87 -37.76 -16.93
N PRO A 67 21.01 -38.00 -17.59
CA PRO A 67 21.49 -39.36 -17.85
C PRO A 67 21.74 -40.16 -16.58
N ALA A 68 22.01 -39.49 -15.45
CA ALA A 68 22.30 -40.10 -14.17
C ALA A 68 21.09 -40.09 -13.21
N ARG A 69 19.87 -39.88 -13.73
CA ARG A 69 18.64 -39.76 -12.92
C ARG A 69 18.44 -40.94 -11.97
N GLU A 70 18.64 -42.15 -12.47
CA GLU A 70 18.46 -43.40 -11.73
C GLU A 70 19.71 -43.80 -10.93
N GLN A 71 20.84 -43.10 -11.11
CA GLN A 71 22.05 -43.35 -10.36
C GLN A 71 21.96 -42.67 -8.99
N GLU A 72 22.15 -43.44 -7.92
CA GLU A 72 22.23 -42.89 -6.56
C GLU A 72 23.42 -41.95 -6.38
N LEU A 73 23.32 -41.00 -5.44
CA LEU A 73 24.39 -40.02 -5.17
C LEU A 73 25.61 -40.64 -4.46
N GLY A 74 25.50 -41.86 -3.94
CA GLY A 74 26.51 -42.50 -3.10
C GLY A 74 26.56 -41.91 -1.68
N GLU A 75 27.32 -42.55 -0.80
CA GLU A 75 27.50 -42.09 0.59
C GLU A 75 28.30 -40.79 0.67
N CYS A 76 27.93 -39.92 1.61
CA CYS A 76 28.66 -38.69 1.89
C CYS A 76 28.88 -38.52 3.39
N ASN A 77 30.08 -38.89 3.85
CA ASN A 77 30.47 -38.87 5.27
C ASN A 77 30.41 -37.46 5.89
N ASN A 78 30.39 -36.41 5.08
CA ASN A 78 30.36 -35.03 5.54
C ASN A 78 28.93 -34.51 5.80
N LEU A 79 27.88 -35.26 5.41
CA LEU A 79 26.50 -34.83 5.62
C LEU A 79 26.11 -34.94 7.09
N ILE A 80 25.53 -33.87 7.62
CA ILE A 80 24.95 -33.89 8.97
C ILE A 80 23.68 -34.75 8.97
N GLU A 81 23.58 -35.62 9.97
CA GLU A 81 22.35 -36.35 10.25
C GLU A 81 21.47 -35.52 11.20
N PRO A 82 20.26 -35.13 10.78
CA PRO A 82 19.35 -34.42 11.67
C PRO A 82 18.86 -35.37 12.78
N PRO A 83 18.53 -34.85 13.98
CA PRO A 83 17.97 -35.66 15.05
C PRO A 83 16.56 -36.14 14.71
N GLU A 84 16.06 -37.12 15.48
CA GLU A 84 14.66 -37.56 15.43
C GLU A 84 13.67 -36.39 15.68
N PRO A 85 12.44 -36.44 15.11
CA PRO A 85 11.50 -35.33 15.19
C PRO A 85 10.83 -35.22 16.56
N ASP A 86 10.95 -34.06 17.20
CA ASP A 86 10.18 -33.69 18.40
C ASP A 86 8.66 -33.61 18.12
N VAL A 87 8.29 -33.18 16.92
CA VAL A 87 6.91 -32.98 16.47
C VAL A 87 6.67 -33.78 15.20
N GLN A 88 5.70 -34.69 15.28
CA GLN A 88 5.29 -35.51 14.15
C GLN A 88 4.67 -34.68 13.01
N PHE A 89 4.85 -35.17 11.78
CA PHE A 89 4.24 -34.54 10.60
C PHE A 89 2.72 -34.71 10.62
N ASP A 90 1.98 -33.65 10.26
CA ASP A 90 0.52 -33.69 10.18
C ASP A 90 0.01 -34.52 8.99
N MET A 91 -0.32 -35.78 9.27
CA MET A 91 -0.84 -36.75 8.31
C MET A 91 -2.37 -36.71 8.13
N SER A 92 -3.07 -35.79 8.82
CA SER A 92 -4.54 -35.69 8.77
C SER A 92 -5.06 -35.34 7.36
N GLU A 93 -6.33 -35.56 7.07
CA GLU A 93 -6.90 -35.13 5.80
C GLU A 93 -6.92 -33.59 5.66
N LEU A 94 -6.81 -33.09 4.42
CA LEU A 94 -6.93 -31.66 4.14
C LEU A 94 -8.29 -31.11 4.56
N GLN A 95 -8.29 -30.02 5.33
CA GLN A 95 -9.51 -29.41 5.84
C GLN A 95 -9.97 -28.25 4.96
N LEU A 96 -11.29 -28.02 4.87
CA LEU A 96 -11.84 -26.94 4.07
C LEU A 96 -11.29 -25.54 4.46
N PRO A 97 -11.10 -25.20 5.74
CA PRO A 97 -10.47 -23.94 6.12
C PRO A 97 -9.04 -23.78 5.59
N GLU A 98 -8.26 -24.87 5.54
CA GLU A 98 -6.90 -24.89 5.00
C GLU A 98 -6.90 -24.57 3.50
N VAL A 99 -7.74 -25.28 2.74
CA VAL A 99 -7.91 -25.09 1.29
C VAL A 99 -8.45 -23.69 0.98
N ARG A 100 -9.46 -23.23 1.75
CA ARG A 100 -10.07 -21.90 1.60
C ARG A 100 -9.05 -20.80 1.85
N GLU A 101 -8.17 -20.95 2.83
CA GLU A 101 -7.14 -19.96 3.13
C GLU A 101 -6.11 -19.86 2.01
N VAL A 102 -5.70 -20.98 1.41
CA VAL A 102 -4.83 -21.01 0.23
C VAL A 102 -5.47 -20.24 -0.94
N VAL A 103 -6.72 -20.56 -1.28
CA VAL A 103 -7.45 -19.89 -2.37
C VAL A 103 -7.64 -18.41 -2.07
N ARG A 104 -8.00 -18.05 -0.83
CA ARG A 104 -8.18 -16.65 -0.42
C ARG A 104 -6.91 -15.83 -0.62
N LYS A 105 -5.75 -16.37 -0.23
CA LYS A 105 -4.43 -15.71 -0.38
C LYS A 105 -3.95 -15.61 -1.83
N ALA A 106 -4.33 -16.56 -2.69
CA ALA A 106 -3.90 -16.56 -4.09
C ALA A 106 -4.39 -15.33 -4.86
N ARG A 107 -3.62 -14.86 -5.86
CA ARG A 107 -4.03 -13.70 -6.68
C ARG A 107 -5.10 -14.11 -7.69
N ALA A 108 -6.22 -13.40 -7.70
CA ALA A 108 -7.33 -13.65 -8.63
C ALA A 108 -6.93 -13.48 -10.10
N SER A 109 -5.95 -12.62 -10.39
CA SER A 109 -5.42 -12.38 -11.74
C SER A 109 -4.24 -13.28 -12.12
N SER A 110 -3.92 -14.30 -11.31
CA SER A 110 -2.87 -15.27 -11.69
C SER A 110 -3.29 -16.00 -12.96
N ALA A 111 -2.35 -16.16 -13.90
CA ALA A 111 -2.58 -16.95 -15.11
C ALA A 111 -2.89 -18.42 -14.74
N PRO A 112 -3.90 -19.03 -15.38
CA PRO A 112 -4.18 -20.45 -15.22
C PRO A 112 -3.10 -21.29 -15.92
N GLY A 113 -3.02 -22.58 -15.55
CA GLY A 113 -2.24 -23.57 -16.30
C GLY A 113 -3.06 -24.20 -17.44
N PRO A 114 -2.63 -25.37 -17.94
CA PRO A 114 -3.27 -26.09 -19.05
C PRO A 114 -4.80 -26.30 -18.89
N SER A 115 -5.30 -26.41 -17.66
CA SER A 115 -6.73 -26.59 -17.39
C SER A 115 -7.60 -25.37 -17.66
N GLY A 116 -7.01 -24.19 -17.91
CA GLY A 116 -7.72 -22.92 -18.11
C GLY A 116 -8.44 -22.37 -16.86
N THR A 117 -8.52 -23.15 -15.78
CA THR A 117 -9.27 -22.77 -14.57
C THR A 117 -8.48 -21.78 -13.73
N SER A 118 -9.09 -20.63 -13.41
CA SER A 118 -8.46 -19.58 -12.61
C SER A 118 -8.91 -19.61 -11.14
N TYR A 119 -8.10 -19.02 -10.26
CA TYR A 119 -8.48 -18.81 -8.85
C TYR A 119 -9.79 -18.03 -8.67
N LYS A 120 -10.24 -17.23 -9.66
CA LYS A 120 -11.52 -16.51 -9.58
C LYS A 120 -12.70 -17.46 -9.42
N VAL A 121 -12.66 -18.61 -10.08
CA VAL A 121 -13.72 -19.63 -10.02
C VAL A 121 -13.88 -20.09 -8.57
N TYR A 122 -12.79 -20.51 -7.93
CA TYR A 122 -12.82 -20.99 -6.55
C TYR A 122 -13.09 -19.90 -5.51
N LYS A 123 -12.76 -18.64 -5.79
CA LYS A 123 -13.07 -17.50 -4.92
C LYS A 123 -14.55 -17.12 -4.96
N ASN A 124 -15.17 -17.19 -6.14
CA ASN A 124 -16.55 -16.73 -6.35
C ASN A 124 -17.58 -17.87 -6.23
N CYS A 125 -17.16 -19.14 -6.30
CA CYS A 125 -18.04 -20.31 -6.26
C CYS A 125 -17.71 -21.23 -5.07
N PRO A 126 -18.26 -20.98 -3.86
CA PRO A 126 -17.96 -21.75 -2.65
C PRO A 126 -18.31 -23.25 -2.75
N LYS A 127 -19.37 -23.61 -3.50
CA LYS A 127 -19.75 -25.01 -3.74
C LYS A 127 -18.69 -25.78 -4.54
N LEU A 128 -18.07 -25.13 -5.53
CA LEU A 128 -16.97 -25.72 -6.29
C LEU A 128 -15.71 -25.88 -5.43
N LEU A 129 -15.41 -24.90 -4.58
CA LEU A 129 -14.31 -25.01 -3.61
C LEU A 129 -14.51 -26.19 -2.64
N LEU A 130 -15.74 -26.42 -2.19
CA LEU A 130 -16.08 -27.58 -1.36
C LEU A 130 -15.86 -28.91 -2.13
N ARG A 131 -16.29 -28.98 -3.40
CA ARG A 131 -16.09 -30.17 -4.23
C ARG A 131 -14.61 -30.43 -4.50
N LEU A 132 -13.84 -29.40 -4.80
CA LEU A 132 -12.38 -29.48 -4.93
C LEU A 132 -11.77 -30.07 -3.65
N CYS A 133 -12.13 -29.54 -2.48
CA CYS A 133 -11.62 -30.05 -1.19
C CYS A 133 -11.90 -31.55 -1.01
N LYS A 134 -13.09 -32.05 -1.38
CA LYS A 134 -13.40 -33.49 -1.36
C LYS A 134 -12.47 -34.29 -2.28
N ILE A 135 -12.21 -33.78 -3.49
CA ILE A 135 -11.29 -34.42 -4.46
C ILE A 135 -9.86 -34.44 -3.91
N LEU A 136 -9.38 -33.33 -3.33
CA LEU A 136 -8.04 -33.23 -2.73
C LEU A 136 -7.82 -34.26 -1.62
N ARG A 137 -8.85 -34.54 -0.81
CA ARG A 137 -8.80 -35.59 0.23
C ARG A 137 -8.66 -36.99 -0.37
N VAL A 138 -9.29 -37.25 -1.52
CA VAL A 138 -9.13 -38.53 -2.21
C VAL A 138 -7.69 -38.72 -2.68
N PHE A 139 -7.07 -37.68 -3.25
CA PHE A 139 -5.66 -37.75 -3.65
C PHE A 139 -4.73 -37.94 -2.46
N TRP A 140 -4.98 -37.24 -1.34
CA TRP A 140 -4.24 -37.43 -0.09
C TRP A 140 -4.33 -38.87 0.43
N ARG A 141 -5.54 -39.45 0.44
CA ARG A 141 -5.76 -40.84 0.91
C ARG A 141 -5.12 -41.89 0.01
N ARG A 142 -5.26 -41.73 -1.31
CA ARG A 142 -4.75 -42.70 -2.29
C ARG A 142 -3.25 -42.59 -2.55
N GLY A 143 -2.62 -41.46 -2.21
CA GLY A 143 -1.19 -41.25 -2.44
C GLY A 143 -0.80 -41.17 -3.93
N ARG A 144 -1.75 -40.81 -4.81
CA ARG A 144 -1.51 -40.69 -6.26
C ARG A 144 -2.05 -39.37 -6.80
N ILE A 145 -1.27 -38.73 -7.65
CA ILE A 145 -1.60 -37.46 -8.31
C ILE A 145 -2.11 -37.72 -9.73
N PRO A 146 -3.15 -37.01 -10.21
CA PRO A 146 -3.63 -37.19 -11.58
C PRO A 146 -2.61 -36.71 -12.62
N ASP A 147 -2.57 -37.38 -13.79
CA ASP A 147 -1.68 -37.04 -14.90
C ASP A 147 -1.82 -35.58 -15.38
N GLN A 148 -3.03 -35.04 -15.31
CA GLN A 148 -3.33 -33.65 -15.67
C GLN A 148 -2.58 -32.63 -14.80
N TRP A 149 -2.05 -33.03 -13.64
CA TRP A 149 -1.25 -32.16 -12.78
C TRP A 149 0.26 -32.28 -13.09
N ARG A 150 0.68 -33.32 -13.82
CA ARG A 150 2.07 -33.58 -14.22
C ARG A 150 2.46 -32.88 -15.52
N VAL A 151 1.70 -31.87 -15.94
CA VAL A 151 1.95 -31.10 -17.15
C VAL A 151 1.96 -29.60 -16.86
N ALA A 152 2.82 -28.86 -17.55
CA ALA A 152 2.87 -27.40 -17.47
C ALA A 152 3.12 -26.72 -18.82
N GLU A 153 2.52 -25.54 -18.96
CA GLU A 153 2.88 -24.58 -20.01
C GLU A 153 3.95 -23.62 -19.48
N GLY A 154 5.14 -23.68 -20.04
CA GLY A 154 6.23 -22.76 -19.76
C GLY A 154 6.02 -21.42 -20.49
N VAL A 155 6.32 -20.34 -19.79
CA VAL A 155 6.36 -18.99 -20.38
C VAL A 155 7.75 -18.39 -20.17
N TRP A 156 8.30 -17.85 -21.25
CA TRP A 156 9.56 -17.10 -21.22
C TRP A 156 9.38 -15.73 -20.59
N ILE A 157 10.20 -15.45 -19.58
CA ILE A 157 10.25 -14.14 -18.93
C ILE A 157 11.66 -13.58 -19.10
N PRO A 158 11.84 -12.39 -19.70
CA PRO A 158 13.16 -11.80 -19.86
C PRO A 158 13.79 -11.51 -18.49
N LYS A 159 15.09 -11.77 -18.35
CA LYS A 159 15.88 -11.45 -17.15
C LYS A 159 16.30 -9.98 -17.16
N GLU A 160 16.55 -9.44 -18.36
CA GLU A 160 17.14 -8.14 -18.62
C GLU A 160 16.31 -7.36 -19.64
N GLU A 161 16.72 -6.13 -19.95
CA GLU A 161 16.08 -5.30 -20.97
C GLU A 161 16.61 -5.70 -22.36
N ASN A 162 15.73 -5.71 -23.36
CA ASN A 162 16.04 -6.11 -24.75
C ASN A 162 16.64 -7.53 -24.89
N SER A 163 16.22 -8.48 -24.05
CA SER A 163 16.66 -9.87 -24.15
C SER A 163 16.21 -10.51 -25.48
N THR A 164 17.13 -11.24 -26.13
CA THR A 164 16.89 -11.94 -27.40
C THR A 164 17.32 -13.41 -27.36
N GLN A 165 18.37 -13.72 -26.59
CA GLN A 165 18.98 -15.05 -26.49
C GLN A 165 18.32 -15.90 -25.38
N LEU A 166 18.28 -17.23 -25.56
CA LEU A 166 17.60 -18.17 -24.64
C LEU A 166 18.07 -18.04 -23.18
N ASP A 167 19.38 -17.90 -22.95
CA ASP A 167 19.99 -17.80 -21.62
C ASP A 167 19.62 -16.50 -20.89
N GLN A 168 19.20 -15.47 -21.62
CA GLN A 168 18.68 -14.21 -21.10
C GLN A 168 17.20 -14.29 -20.68
N PHE A 169 16.53 -15.42 -20.93
CA PHE A 169 15.18 -15.67 -20.43
C PHE A 169 15.20 -16.69 -19.27
N ARG A 170 14.13 -16.66 -18.48
CA ARG A 170 13.78 -17.70 -17.50
C ARG A 170 12.44 -18.31 -17.88
N ILE A 171 12.31 -19.62 -17.72
CA ILE A 171 11.05 -20.34 -17.94
C ILE A 171 10.28 -20.34 -16.62
N ILE A 172 9.00 -19.94 -16.67
CA ILE A 172 8.06 -20.09 -15.55
C ILE A 172 6.96 -21.06 -15.96
N SER A 173 6.77 -22.13 -15.19
CA SER A 173 5.74 -23.12 -15.43
C SER A 173 4.36 -22.65 -14.94
N LEU A 174 3.40 -22.57 -15.85
CA LEU A 174 1.99 -22.35 -15.56
C LEU A 174 1.34 -23.68 -15.20
N LEU A 175 1.26 -23.99 -13.91
CA LEU A 175 0.63 -25.22 -13.41
C LEU A 175 -0.87 -25.05 -13.22
N CYS A 176 -1.57 -26.18 -13.32
CA CYS A 176 -2.97 -26.38 -12.94
C CYS A 176 -3.25 -25.77 -11.54
N VAL A 177 -4.35 -25.03 -11.40
CA VAL A 177 -4.65 -24.28 -10.16
C VAL A 177 -4.95 -25.23 -9.00
N GLU A 178 -5.62 -26.34 -9.30
CA GLU A 178 -5.98 -27.41 -8.39
C GLU A 178 -4.73 -28.04 -7.75
N ALA A 179 -3.72 -28.33 -8.58
CA ALA A 179 -2.41 -28.81 -8.13
C ALA A 179 -1.72 -27.78 -7.23
N LYS A 180 -1.72 -26.50 -7.63
CA LYS A 180 -1.15 -25.41 -6.81
C LYS A 180 -1.85 -25.31 -5.46
N VAL A 181 -3.17 -25.46 -5.40
CA VAL A 181 -3.93 -25.43 -4.15
C VAL A 181 -3.51 -26.58 -3.24
N PHE A 182 -3.45 -27.80 -3.79
CA PHE A 182 -3.03 -28.99 -3.06
C PHE A 182 -1.61 -28.87 -2.51
N PHE A 183 -0.63 -28.60 -3.38
CA PHE A 183 0.78 -28.50 -2.98
C PHE A 183 1.07 -27.28 -2.11
N SER A 184 0.24 -26.22 -2.15
CA SER A 184 0.35 -25.12 -1.17
C SER A 184 -0.05 -25.54 0.23
N ALA A 185 -1.07 -26.40 0.37
CA ALA A 185 -1.46 -26.95 1.67
C ALA A 185 -0.38 -27.91 2.20
N VAL A 186 0.10 -28.84 1.36
CA VAL A 186 1.18 -29.77 1.71
C VAL A 186 2.47 -29.03 2.05
N SER A 187 2.88 -28.04 1.24
CA SER A 187 4.04 -27.20 1.51
C SER A 187 3.91 -26.45 2.84
N LYS A 188 2.72 -25.97 3.21
CA LYS A 188 2.50 -25.32 4.51
C LYS A 188 2.71 -26.29 5.67
N ARG A 189 2.22 -27.54 5.55
CA ARG A 189 2.44 -28.59 6.57
C ARG A 189 3.91 -28.95 6.68
N LEU A 190 4.58 -29.15 5.54
CA LEU A 190 6.00 -29.42 5.47
C LEU A 190 6.82 -28.29 6.11
N CYS A 191 6.61 -27.03 5.72
CA CYS A 191 7.30 -25.90 6.35
C CYS A 191 7.05 -25.82 7.87
N THR A 192 5.86 -26.17 8.34
CA THR A 192 5.54 -26.16 9.79
C THR A 192 6.30 -27.26 10.52
N TYR A 193 6.33 -28.47 9.95
CA TYR A 193 7.10 -29.61 10.46
C TYR A 193 8.60 -29.28 10.51
N LEU A 194 9.16 -28.81 9.40
CA LEU A 194 10.58 -28.45 9.29
C LEU A 194 10.98 -27.34 10.27
N ALA A 195 10.11 -26.35 10.48
CA ALA A 195 10.39 -25.26 11.43
C ALA A 195 10.28 -25.69 12.89
N LYS A 196 9.30 -26.53 13.25
CA LYS A 196 9.10 -27.00 14.63
C LYS A 196 10.20 -27.94 15.10
N ASN A 197 10.72 -28.78 14.19
CA ASN A 197 11.82 -29.70 14.48
C ASN A 197 13.20 -29.07 14.23
N THR A 198 13.28 -27.77 13.94
CA THR A 198 14.54 -27.05 13.64
C THR A 198 15.37 -27.63 12.48
N TYR A 199 14.75 -28.42 11.61
CA TYR A 199 15.38 -29.02 10.43
C TYR A 199 15.81 -28.02 9.37
N ILE A 200 15.18 -26.84 9.33
CA ILE A 200 15.74 -25.69 8.63
C ILE A 200 16.22 -24.68 9.65
N ASP A 201 17.54 -24.46 9.69
CA ASP A 201 18.10 -23.42 10.53
C ASP A 201 17.84 -22.06 9.89
N THR A 202 16.87 -21.36 10.46
CA THR A 202 16.49 -20.03 10.03
C THR A 202 17.61 -19.00 10.16
N SER A 203 18.68 -19.25 10.92
CA SER A 203 19.84 -18.36 10.98
C SER A 203 20.75 -18.46 9.76
N VAL A 204 20.69 -19.60 9.05
CA VAL A 204 21.47 -19.89 7.84
C VAL A 204 20.59 -19.71 6.60
N GLN A 205 19.48 -20.43 6.46
CA GLN A 205 18.60 -20.35 5.28
C GLN A 205 17.33 -19.55 5.59
N LYS A 206 17.06 -18.49 4.82
CA LYS A 206 15.83 -17.67 4.94
C LYS A 206 15.01 -17.57 3.66
N GLY A 207 15.49 -18.11 2.55
CA GLY A 207 14.73 -18.19 1.30
C GLY A 207 13.59 -19.19 1.41
N GLY A 208 12.42 -18.85 0.88
CA GLY A 208 11.29 -19.80 0.81
C GLY A 208 10.56 -20.09 2.13
N ILE A 209 11.04 -19.57 3.27
CA ILE A 209 10.46 -19.78 4.60
C ILE A 209 9.47 -18.66 4.95
N SER A 210 8.34 -19.02 5.56
CA SER A 210 7.31 -18.05 5.94
C SER A 210 7.62 -17.34 7.26
N GLY A 211 7.12 -16.11 7.42
CA GLY A 211 7.13 -15.40 8.71
C GLY A 211 8.33 -14.50 8.97
N MET A 212 9.36 -14.54 8.13
CA MET A 212 10.60 -13.77 8.31
C MET A 212 10.88 -12.86 7.11
N SER A 213 11.70 -11.83 7.32
CA SER A 213 12.10 -10.91 6.27
C SER A 213 13.55 -11.17 5.84
N GLY A 214 13.77 -12.37 5.29
CA GLY A 214 15.10 -12.91 5.02
C GLY A 214 16.06 -11.98 4.29
N CYS A 215 15.59 -11.27 3.26
CA CYS A 215 16.42 -10.33 2.51
C CYS A 215 17.01 -9.22 3.40
N LEU A 216 16.15 -8.51 4.16
CA LEU A 216 16.60 -7.42 5.02
C LEU A 216 17.46 -7.94 6.17
N GLU A 217 17.11 -9.07 6.77
CA GLU A 217 17.87 -9.65 7.88
C GLU A 217 19.29 -10.07 7.45
N HIS A 218 19.44 -10.75 6.31
CA HIS A 218 20.76 -11.14 5.81
C HIS A 218 21.57 -9.91 5.37
N THR A 219 20.98 -9.01 4.57
CA THR A 219 21.67 -7.80 4.14
C THR A 219 22.06 -6.91 5.32
N GLY A 220 21.21 -6.81 6.35
CA GLY A 220 21.46 -6.05 7.58
C GLY A 220 22.67 -6.59 8.34
N VAL A 221 22.75 -7.91 8.57
CA VAL A 221 23.90 -8.53 9.24
C VAL A 221 25.18 -8.38 8.43
N VAL A 222 25.15 -8.65 7.13
CA VAL A 222 26.33 -8.51 6.24
C VAL A 222 26.82 -7.06 6.26
N THR A 223 25.92 -6.09 6.11
CA THR A 223 26.26 -4.66 6.13
C THR A 223 26.81 -4.23 7.49
N GLN A 224 26.25 -4.73 8.59
CA GLN A 224 26.74 -4.48 9.94
C GLN A 224 28.19 -4.98 10.10
N LEU A 225 28.47 -6.23 9.74
CA LEU A 225 29.80 -6.83 9.87
C LEU A 225 30.86 -6.10 9.04
N ILE A 226 30.55 -5.77 7.78
CA ILE A 226 31.44 -5.00 6.91
C ILE A 226 31.77 -3.65 7.53
N ARG A 227 30.76 -3.00 8.11
CA ARG A 227 30.90 -1.69 8.74
C ARG A 227 31.75 -1.76 10.01
N GLU A 228 31.46 -2.71 10.89
CA GLU A 228 32.22 -2.92 12.13
C GLU A 228 33.68 -3.25 11.83
N ALA A 229 33.95 -4.13 10.87
CA ALA A 229 35.31 -4.44 10.43
C ALA A 229 36.05 -3.20 9.89
N ARG A 230 35.35 -2.32 9.17
CA ARG A 230 35.94 -1.08 8.65
C ARG A 230 36.21 -0.04 9.75
N GLU A 231 35.24 0.19 10.64
CA GLU A 231 35.32 1.19 11.71
C GLU A 231 36.35 0.80 12.78
N ASN A 232 36.43 -0.48 13.13
CA ASN A 232 37.34 -1.00 14.16
C ASN A 232 38.72 -1.43 13.63
N LYS A 233 39.01 -1.21 12.34
CA LYS A 233 40.23 -1.74 11.69
C LYS A 233 40.38 -3.26 11.87
N GLY A 234 39.27 -3.99 11.79
CA GLY A 234 39.22 -5.44 11.86
C GLY A 234 39.50 -6.14 10.52
N ASN A 235 39.46 -7.48 10.56
CA ASN A 235 39.58 -8.33 9.37
C ASN A 235 38.24 -9.00 9.07
N LEU A 236 37.89 -9.12 7.79
CA LEU A 236 36.68 -9.80 7.35
C LEU A 236 36.86 -10.30 5.91
N SER A 237 36.53 -11.55 5.64
CA SER A 237 36.45 -12.12 4.29
C SER A 237 35.00 -12.45 3.98
N VAL A 238 34.52 -12.01 2.82
CA VAL A 238 33.14 -12.23 2.36
C VAL A 238 33.18 -12.80 0.94
N LEU A 239 32.46 -13.89 0.71
CA LEU A 239 32.22 -14.48 -0.60
C LEU A 239 30.72 -14.48 -0.89
N TRP A 240 30.33 -13.96 -2.05
CA TRP A 240 29.00 -14.13 -2.61
C TRP A 240 29.09 -15.18 -3.71
N LEU A 241 28.48 -16.33 -3.50
CA LEU A 241 28.54 -17.46 -4.42
C LEU A 241 27.23 -17.58 -5.20
N ASP A 242 27.35 -17.86 -6.49
CA ASP A 242 26.24 -18.04 -7.44
C ASP A 242 26.28 -19.48 -7.96
N LEU A 243 25.14 -20.18 -7.96
CA LEU A 243 25.02 -21.56 -8.47
C LEU A 243 24.68 -21.57 -9.97
N ALA A 244 25.31 -22.46 -10.72
CA ALA A 244 24.98 -22.67 -12.13
C ALA A 244 23.62 -23.37 -12.26
N ASN A 245 22.66 -22.68 -12.91
CA ASN A 245 21.30 -23.19 -13.15
C ASN A 245 20.63 -23.76 -11.89
N ALA A 246 20.76 -23.09 -10.73
CA ALA A 246 20.43 -23.67 -9.42
C ALA A 246 19.11 -24.47 -9.34
N TYR A 247 18.00 -23.90 -9.82
CA TYR A 247 16.71 -24.59 -9.82
C TYR A 247 16.62 -25.71 -10.86
N GLY A 248 17.32 -25.60 -11.99
CA GLY A 248 17.34 -26.62 -13.02
C GLY A 248 18.35 -27.75 -12.77
N SER A 249 19.34 -27.55 -11.90
CA SER A 249 20.45 -28.49 -11.67
C SER A 249 20.32 -29.40 -10.46
N ILE A 250 19.28 -29.22 -9.64
CA ILE A 250 19.08 -30.06 -8.44
C ILE A 250 18.55 -31.47 -8.84
N PRO A 251 19.25 -32.57 -8.51
CA PRO A 251 18.77 -33.92 -8.79
C PRO A 251 17.53 -34.29 -7.98
N HIS A 252 16.61 -35.07 -8.57
CA HIS A 252 15.43 -35.57 -7.84
C HIS A 252 15.83 -36.55 -6.73
N THR A 253 16.91 -37.31 -6.92
CA THR A 253 17.51 -38.18 -5.90
C THR A 253 17.95 -37.40 -4.67
N LEU A 254 18.55 -36.21 -4.84
CA LEU A 254 18.93 -35.34 -3.72
C LEU A 254 17.70 -34.90 -2.91
N VAL A 255 16.60 -34.55 -3.60
CA VAL A 255 15.35 -34.17 -2.95
C VAL A 255 14.79 -35.33 -2.12
N GLN A 256 14.76 -36.54 -2.67
CA GLN A 256 14.26 -37.73 -1.96
C GLN A 256 15.15 -38.11 -0.76
N LEU A 257 16.46 -38.08 -0.94
CA LEU A 257 17.43 -38.31 0.14
C LEU A 257 17.26 -37.29 1.27
N THR A 258 17.11 -36.01 0.91
CA THR A 258 16.92 -34.94 1.88
C THR A 258 15.62 -35.14 2.68
N LEU A 259 14.51 -35.45 2.02
CA LEU A 259 13.24 -35.74 2.70
C LEU A 259 13.36 -36.95 3.64
N THR A 260 14.13 -37.95 3.23
CA THR A 260 14.37 -39.16 4.01
C THR A 260 15.20 -38.90 5.26
N LYS A 261 16.32 -38.19 5.12
CA LYS A 261 17.15 -37.81 6.27
C LYS A 261 16.38 -36.96 7.28
N HIS A 262 15.47 -36.08 6.84
CA HIS A 262 14.67 -35.24 7.76
C HIS A 262 13.36 -35.91 8.23
N HIS A 263 13.30 -37.25 8.21
CA HIS A 263 12.19 -38.05 8.75
C HIS A 263 10.81 -37.69 8.18
N VAL A 264 10.74 -37.22 6.92
CA VAL A 264 9.44 -36.93 6.30
C VAL A 264 8.73 -38.27 6.00
N PRO A 265 7.45 -38.45 6.38
CA PRO A 265 6.75 -39.72 6.22
C PRO A 265 6.73 -40.23 4.77
N SER A 266 6.87 -41.54 4.58
CA SER A 266 6.89 -42.22 3.27
C SER A 266 5.77 -41.76 2.35
N ARG A 267 4.51 -41.80 2.80
CA ARG A 267 3.35 -41.36 2.00
C ARG A 267 3.50 -39.95 1.42
N CYS A 268 4.11 -39.01 2.16
CA CYS A 268 4.34 -37.65 1.66
C CYS A 268 5.48 -37.62 0.63
N ARG A 269 6.58 -38.36 0.89
CA ARG A 269 7.70 -38.52 -0.05
C ARG A 269 7.26 -39.17 -1.35
N ASP A 270 6.48 -40.24 -1.27
CA ASP A 270 5.97 -41.01 -2.41
C ASP A 270 5.05 -40.14 -3.28
N LEU A 271 4.19 -39.33 -2.65
CA LEU A 271 3.34 -38.38 -3.37
C LEU A 271 4.16 -37.31 -4.10
N ILE A 272 5.25 -36.84 -3.49
CA ILE A 272 6.18 -35.90 -4.13
C ILE A 272 6.92 -36.62 -5.27
N ALA A 273 7.40 -37.85 -5.05
CA ALA A 273 8.06 -38.65 -6.08
C ALA A 273 7.15 -38.88 -7.29
N ASP A 274 5.89 -39.28 -7.06
CA ASP A 274 4.87 -39.49 -8.10
C ASP A 274 4.60 -38.21 -8.91
N TYR A 275 4.69 -37.03 -8.27
CA TYR A 275 4.53 -35.75 -8.96
C TYR A 275 5.69 -35.44 -9.92
N TYR A 276 6.93 -35.78 -9.56
CA TYR A 276 8.13 -35.51 -10.37
C TYR A 276 8.47 -36.64 -11.36
N SER A 277 7.95 -37.86 -11.19
CA SER A 277 8.33 -39.04 -11.96
C SER A 277 8.16 -38.89 -13.49
N ASN A 278 7.01 -38.39 -13.93
CA ASN A 278 6.67 -38.19 -15.34
C ASN A 278 6.18 -36.76 -15.61
N PHE A 279 6.79 -35.77 -14.95
CA PHE A 279 6.44 -34.39 -15.17
C PHE A 279 6.89 -33.94 -16.57
N ARG A 280 5.98 -33.34 -17.34
CA ARG A 280 6.25 -32.85 -18.70
C ARG A 280 6.00 -31.35 -18.80
N MET A 281 6.83 -30.67 -19.57
CA MET A 281 6.71 -29.24 -19.83
C MET A 281 6.93 -28.98 -21.33
N ARG A 282 6.13 -28.08 -21.88
CA ARG A 282 6.43 -27.42 -23.15
C ARG A 282 6.45 -25.92 -22.94
N VAL A 283 7.08 -25.16 -23.82
CA VAL A 283 7.22 -23.71 -23.68
C VAL A 283 6.69 -23.01 -24.92
N SER A 284 5.89 -21.95 -24.73
CA SER A 284 5.35 -21.14 -25.82
C SER A 284 5.98 -19.74 -25.85
N SER A 285 6.35 -19.28 -27.05
CA SER A 285 6.84 -17.94 -27.34
C SER A 285 6.11 -17.36 -28.56
N GLY A 286 5.10 -16.52 -28.33
CA GLY A 286 4.29 -15.97 -29.42
C GLY A 286 3.52 -17.08 -30.15
N ALA A 287 3.83 -17.28 -31.44
CA ALA A 287 3.22 -18.33 -32.26
C ALA A 287 3.96 -19.67 -32.17
N ILE A 288 5.19 -19.71 -31.64
CA ILE A 288 6.02 -20.91 -31.57
C ILE A 288 5.73 -21.64 -30.25
N THR A 289 5.53 -22.95 -30.33
CA THR A 289 5.36 -23.82 -29.16
C THR A 289 6.26 -25.04 -29.31
N SER A 290 7.06 -25.32 -28.29
CA SER A 290 7.97 -26.47 -28.29
C SER A 290 7.21 -27.80 -28.22
N SER A 291 7.93 -28.89 -28.49
CA SER A 291 7.48 -30.23 -28.13
C SER A 291 7.39 -30.40 -26.60
N TRP A 292 6.76 -31.50 -26.16
CA TRP A 292 6.70 -31.86 -24.75
C TRP A 292 8.01 -32.50 -24.30
N HIS A 293 8.65 -31.90 -23.29
CA HIS A 293 9.88 -32.39 -22.68
C HIS A 293 9.60 -32.96 -21.30
N LYS A 294 10.22 -34.10 -20.99
CA LYS A 294 10.20 -34.66 -19.64
C LYS A 294 11.19 -33.89 -18.75
N VAL A 295 10.78 -33.54 -17.54
CA VAL A 295 11.64 -32.88 -16.56
C VAL A 295 12.30 -33.95 -15.70
N GLU A 296 13.56 -34.23 -15.95
CA GLU A 296 14.32 -35.30 -15.28
C GLU A 296 15.24 -34.79 -14.17
N ILE A 297 15.62 -33.52 -14.25
CA ILE A 297 16.37 -32.80 -13.22
C ILE A 297 15.75 -31.44 -12.93
N GLY A 298 16.01 -30.93 -11.74
CA GLY A 298 15.56 -29.62 -11.30
C GLY A 298 14.17 -29.63 -10.66
N ILE A 299 13.85 -28.50 -10.04
CA ILE A 299 12.53 -28.21 -9.49
C ILE A 299 11.63 -27.52 -10.52
N ILE A 300 10.33 -27.76 -10.42
CA ILE A 300 9.33 -27.13 -11.28
C ILE A 300 9.17 -25.66 -10.87
N THR A 301 9.54 -24.73 -11.74
CA THR A 301 9.53 -23.29 -11.46
C THR A 301 8.11 -22.74 -11.41
N GLY A 302 7.71 -22.16 -10.28
CA GLY A 302 6.32 -21.70 -10.06
C GLY A 302 5.42 -22.72 -9.36
N CYS A 303 5.94 -23.91 -9.02
CA CYS A 303 5.31 -24.80 -8.05
C CYS A 303 5.64 -24.35 -6.63
N THR A 304 4.66 -24.46 -5.72
CA THR A 304 4.81 -24.00 -4.33
C THR A 304 5.65 -24.94 -3.48
N ILE A 305 5.51 -26.25 -3.64
CA ILE A 305 6.31 -27.23 -2.89
C ILE A 305 7.77 -27.26 -3.32
N SER A 306 8.05 -27.07 -4.62
CA SER A 306 9.40 -26.95 -5.20
C SER A 306 10.32 -26.02 -4.40
N VAL A 307 9.80 -24.87 -3.97
CA VAL A 307 10.56 -23.85 -3.23
C VAL A 307 10.99 -24.38 -1.86
N THR A 308 10.09 -25.07 -1.15
CA THR A 308 10.39 -25.68 0.16
C THR A 308 11.42 -26.80 0.02
N LEU A 309 11.27 -27.66 -1.00
CA LEU A 309 12.17 -28.78 -1.25
C LEU A 309 13.60 -28.30 -1.55
N PHE A 310 13.73 -27.31 -2.41
CA PHE A 310 15.02 -26.70 -2.72
C PHE A 310 15.67 -26.06 -1.49
N SER A 311 14.87 -25.32 -0.70
CA SER A 311 15.38 -24.65 0.51
C SER A 311 15.90 -25.66 1.53
N LEU A 312 15.21 -26.79 1.69
CA LEU A 312 15.63 -27.87 2.59
C LEU A 312 16.92 -28.54 2.11
N ALA A 313 17.01 -28.89 0.82
CA ALA A 313 18.22 -29.49 0.26
C ALA A 313 19.44 -28.55 0.39
N MET A 314 19.27 -27.27 0.06
CA MET A 314 20.33 -26.28 0.23
C MET A 314 20.70 -26.06 1.69
N ASN A 315 19.73 -26.09 2.62
CA ASN A 315 20.02 -26.01 4.05
C ASN A 315 20.90 -27.19 4.51
N MET A 316 20.57 -28.42 4.09
CA MET A 316 21.36 -29.61 4.42
C MET A 316 22.81 -29.50 3.93
N LEU A 317 23.01 -29.11 2.66
CA LEU A 317 24.35 -28.94 2.08
C LEU A 317 25.13 -27.82 2.79
N THR A 318 24.51 -26.66 3.00
CA THR A 318 25.19 -25.51 3.63
C THR A 318 25.52 -25.76 5.10
N LYS A 319 24.64 -26.45 5.83
CA LYS A 319 24.89 -26.85 7.22
C LYS A 319 26.04 -27.83 7.34
N SER A 320 26.14 -28.76 6.41
CA SER A 320 27.21 -29.75 6.40
C SER A 320 28.61 -29.14 6.18
N ALA A 321 28.69 -27.95 5.56
CA ALA A 321 29.94 -27.20 5.41
C ALA A 321 30.25 -26.22 6.57
N GLU A 322 29.30 -25.98 7.48
CA GLU A 322 29.46 -25.01 8.57
C GLU A 322 30.57 -25.38 9.59
N PRO A 323 30.80 -26.65 9.96
CA PRO A 323 31.82 -27.03 10.93
C PRO A 323 33.27 -26.66 10.55
N GLU A 324 33.54 -26.43 9.26
CA GLU A 324 34.88 -26.13 8.73
C GLU A 324 35.52 -24.87 9.35
N CYS A 325 34.73 -23.84 9.65
CA CYS A 325 35.24 -22.64 10.31
C CYS A 325 34.14 -21.86 11.01
N ARG A 326 34.48 -21.21 12.13
CA ARG A 326 33.54 -20.34 12.86
C ARG A 326 33.28 -19.04 12.10
N GLY A 327 32.02 -18.60 12.09
CA GLY A 327 31.64 -17.30 11.54
C GLY A 327 32.09 -16.11 12.41
N PRO A 328 32.00 -14.88 11.87
CA PRO A 328 32.51 -13.68 12.52
C PRO A 328 31.70 -13.28 13.75
N ARG A 329 32.33 -12.55 14.67
CA ARG A 329 31.67 -11.89 15.79
C ARG A 329 31.30 -10.45 15.44
N THR A 330 30.10 -10.07 15.85
CA THR A 330 29.69 -8.66 15.86
C THR A 330 30.21 -7.95 17.11
N ASN A 331 30.23 -6.62 17.12
CA ASN A 331 30.63 -5.82 18.28
C ASN A 331 29.77 -6.07 19.52
N SER A 332 28.53 -6.50 19.33
CA SER A 332 27.63 -6.93 20.40
C SER A 332 28.06 -8.24 21.10
N GLY A 333 29.12 -8.89 20.62
CA GLY A 333 29.58 -10.20 21.07
C GLY A 333 28.84 -11.38 20.41
N GLN A 334 27.77 -11.13 19.65
CA GLN A 334 27.02 -12.18 18.99
C GLN A 334 27.82 -12.77 17.81
N ARG A 335 28.14 -14.07 17.90
CA ARG A 335 28.74 -14.84 16.81
C ARG A 335 27.69 -15.19 15.75
N GLN A 336 27.99 -14.85 14.51
CA GLN A 336 27.16 -15.11 13.33
C GLN A 336 27.53 -16.47 12.71
N PRO A 337 26.58 -17.14 12.03
CA PRO A 337 26.92 -18.29 11.21
C PRO A 337 27.86 -17.85 10.07
N PRO A 338 28.84 -18.68 9.70
CA PRO A 338 29.77 -18.35 8.62
C PRO A 338 29.12 -18.41 7.24
N ILE A 339 28.01 -19.14 7.09
CA ILE A 339 27.27 -19.27 5.84
C ILE A 339 25.86 -18.70 6.04
N ARG A 340 25.43 -17.88 5.10
CA ARG A 340 24.05 -17.40 4.99
C ARG A 340 23.52 -17.70 3.60
N ALA A 341 22.33 -18.25 3.52
CA ALA A 341 21.67 -18.67 2.30
C ALA A 341 20.30 -17.99 2.14
N PHE A 342 20.01 -17.51 0.94
CA PHE A 342 18.67 -17.10 0.56
C PHE A 342 18.31 -17.80 -0.74
N MET A 343 17.64 -18.95 -0.64
CA MET A 343 17.52 -19.90 -1.74
C MET A 343 18.92 -20.32 -2.21
N ASP A 344 19.29 -19.97 -3.44
CA ASP A 344 20.56 -20.24 -4.12
C ASP A 344 21.63 -19.17 -3.87
N ASP A 345 21.23 -17.96 -3.44
CA ASP A 345 22.18 -16.89 -3.09
C ASP A 345 22.91 -17.25 -1.78
N LEU A 346 24.18 -17.65 -1.88
CA LEU A 346 25.03 -17.98 -0.73
C LEU A 346 26.00 -16.85 -0.42
N THR A 347 26.12 -16.50 0.86
CA THR A 347 27.10 -15.55 1.38
C THR A 347 27.92 -16.21 2.47
N VAL A 348 29.22 -16.39 2.24
CA VAL A 348 30.18 -16.91 3.22
C VAL A 348 30.91 -15.74 3.86
N MET A 349 31.07 -15.75 5.18
CA MET A 349 31.73 -14.71 5.95
C MET A 349 32.61 -15.33 7.04
N THR A 350 33.85 -14.86 7.16
CA THR A 350 34.79 -15.29 8.20
C THR A 350 35.74 -14.14 8.58
N GLU A 351 36.43 -14.26 9.71
CA GLU A 351 37.44 -13.27 10.16
C GLU A 351 38.82 -13.49 9.52
N SER A 352 39.01 -14.61 8.79
CA SER A 352 40.29 -15.00 8.20
C SER A 352 40.14 -15.59 6.81
N VAL A 353 41.08 -15.26 5.91
CA VAL A 353 41.13 -15.80 4.55
C VAL A 353 41.26 -17.33 4.54
N PRO A 354 42.11 -17.98 5.38
CA PRO A 354 42.17 -19.44 5.42
C PRO A 354 40.83 -20.08 5.82
N GLY A 355 40.16 -19.54 6.84
CA GLY A 355 38.85 -20.05 7.26
C GLY A 355 37.80 -19.96 6.15
N CYS A 356 37.83 -18.87 5.37
CA CYS A 356 36.96 -18.73 4.21
C CYS A 356 37.26 -19.77 3.11
N ARG A 357 38.54 -20.12 2.91
CA ARG A 357 38.95 -21.16 1.95
C ARG A 357 38.53 -22.56 2.40
N TRP A 358 38.61 -22.88 3.68
CA TRP A 358 38.15 -24.18 4.20
C TRP A 358 36.65 -24.37 3.97
N ILE A 359 35.83 -23.38 4.30
CA ILE A 359 34.39 -23.41 4.02
C ILE A 359 34.11 -23.53 2.52
N LEU A 360 34.82 -22.77 1.69
CA LEU A 360 34.63 -22.82 0.24
C LEU A 360 34.92 -24.22 -0.33
N LYS A 361 36.00 -24.87 0.15
CA LYS A 361 36.37 -26.23 -0.25
C LYS A 361 35.35 -27.27 0.23
N GLY A 362 34.85 -27.13 1.47
CA GLY A 362 33.79 -27.99 2.00
C GLY A 362 32.49 -27.87 1.21
N LEU A 363 32.09 -26.64 0.88
CA LEU A 363 30.94 -26.37 0.00
C LEU A 363 31.14 -26.92 -1.41
N GLU A 364 32.32 -26.76 -2.00
CA GLU A 364 32.64 -27.30 -3.32
C GLU A 364 32.48 -28.82 -3.36
N LYS A 365 33.07 -29.55 -2.39
CA LYS A 365 32.96 -31.01 -2.27
C LYS A 365 31.50 -31.46 -2.15
N LEU A 366 30.70 -30.79 -1.32
CA LEU A 366 29.29 -31.16 -1.09
C LEU A 366 28.41 -30.85 -2.30
N VAL A 367 28.64 -29.71 -2.95
CA VAL A 367 27.88 -29.30 -4.14
C VAL A 367 28.22 -30.18 -5.33
N GLU A 368 29.49 -30.56 -5.50
CA GLU A 368 29.94 -31.49 -6.53
C GLU A 368 29.37 -32.90 -6.30
N TRP A 369 29.40 -33.41 -5.06
CA TRP A 369 28.74 -34.67 -4.69
C TRP A 369 27.23 -34.64 -5.00
N ALA A 370 26.58 -33.51 -4.75
CA ALA A 370 25.18 -33.29 -5.09
C ALA A 370 24.92 -33.11 -6.60
N ARG A 371 25.95 -33.28 -7.46
CA ARG A 371 25.93 -33.09 -8.92
C ARG A 371 25.54 -31.67 -9.36
N MET A 372 25.75 -30.70 -8.48
CA MET A 372 25.55 -29.28 -8.73
C MET A 372 26.90 -28.58 -8.89
N ARG A 373 26.91 -27.33 -9.38
CA ARG A 373 28.15 -26.56 -9.60
C ARG A 373 27.96 -25.08 -9.28
N PHE A 374 29.00 -24.46 -8.74
CA PHE A 374 29.07 -23.01 -8.63
C PHE A 374 29.44 -22.37 -9.98
N LYS A 375 29.12 -21.09 -10.15
CA LYS A 375 29.49 -20.27 -11.30
C LYS A 375 30.49 -19.19 -10.86
N PRO A 376 31.82 -19.45 -10.96
CA PRO A 376 32.86 -18.57 -10.42
C PRO A 376 32.81 -17.15 -11.01
N ILE A 377 32.53 -17.03 -12.31
CA ILE A 377 32.45 -15.76 -13.05
C ILE A 377 31.32 -14.85 -12.54
N LYS A 378 30.25 -15.42 -11.96
CA LYS A 378 29.14 -14.66 -11.36
C LYS A 378 29.31 -14.46 -9.85
N SER A 379 30.14 -15.28 -9.21
CA SER A 379 30.50 -15.18 -7.80
C SER A 379 31.44 -14.00 -7.56
N ARG A 380 31.49 -13.45 -6.34
CA ARG A 380 32.30 -12.28 -5.99
C ARG A 380 32.98 -12.46 -4.64
N SER A 381 34.16 -11.88 -4.48
CA SER A 381 34.91 -11.91 -3.23
C SER A 381 35.29 -10.52 -2.74
N MET A 382 35.40 -10.39 -1.41
CA MET A 382 35.90 -9.19 -0.74
C MET A 382 36.70 -9.59 0.48
N VAL A 383 37.90 -9.02 0.63
CA VAL A 383 38.73 -9.18 1.82
C VAL A 383 39.02 -7.80 2.41
N LEU A 384 38.71 -7.64 3.69
CA LEU A 384 39.08 -6.52 4.52
C LEU A 384 40.22 -6.91 5.45
N ARG A 385 41.29 -6.14 5.43
CA ARG A 385 42.43 -6.24 6.36
C ARG A 385 42.68 -4.88 6.99
N LYS A 386 42.75 -4.84 8.33
CA LYS A 386 42.88 -3.59 9.09
C LYS A 386 41.86 -2.51 8.65
N GLY A 387 40.65 -2.94 8.30
CA GLY A 387 39.56 -2.08 7.82
C GLY A 387 39.67 -1.55 6.37
N LYS A 388 40.67 -1.99 5.59
CA LYS A 388 40.86 -1.61 4.18
C LYS A 388 40.62 -2.81 3.26
N VAL A 389 40.05 -2.56 2.07
CA VAL A 389 39.85 -3.60 1.05
C VAL A 389 41.21 -3.98 0.46
N GLU A 390 41.49 -5.29 0.37
CA GLU A 390 42.75 -5.81 -0.15
C GLU A 390 42.51 -6.91 -1.20
N ASP A 391 43.06 -6.71 -2.40
CA ASP A 391 42.82 -7.59 -3.56
C ASP A 391 43.88 -8.68 -3.75
N LYS A 392 44.92 -8.70 -2.90
CA LYS A 392 46.00 -9.70 -2.97
C LYS A 392 45.49 -11.12 -2.73
N PHE A 393 44.44 -11.26 -1.93
CA PHE A 393 43.88 -12.56 -1.56
C PHE A 393 42.80 -12.99 -2.54
N ARG A 394 43.15 -13.92 -3.44
CA ARG A 394 42.23 -14.53 -4.39
C ARG A 394 41.67 -15.86 -3.87
N PHE A 395 40.44 -16.14 -4.29
CA PHE A 395 39.71 -17.39 -4.06
C PHE A 395 39.46 -18.08 -5.39
N HIS A 396 39.49 -19.41 -5.38
CA HIS A 396 39.32 -20.24 -6.58
C HIS A 396 38.26 -21.30 -6.32
N ILE A 397 37.50 -21.64 -7.36
CA ILE A 397 36.58 -22.79 -7.41
C ILE A 397 36.91 -23.54 -8.69
N SER A 398 37.20 -24.83 -8.58
CA SER A 398 37.52 -25.72 -9.71
C SER A 398 38.61 -25.11 -10.62
N GLY A 399 39.66 -24.55 -10.01
CA GLY A 399 40.76 -23.86 -10.71
C GLY A 399 40.45 -22.46 -11.25
N THR A 400 39.19 -22.02 -11.27
CA THR A 400 38.79 -20.70 -11.79
C THR A 400 38.78 -19.65 -10.68
N ALA A 401 39.45 -18.52 -10.90
CA ALA A 401 39.50 -17.41 -9.94
C ALA A 401 38.14 -16.70 -9.81
N ILE A 402 37.72 -16.41 -8.58
CA ILE A 402 36.52 -15.60 -8.29
C ILE A 402 36.91 -14.11 -8.39
N PRO A 403 36.20 -13.31 -9.22
CA PRO A 403 36.44 -11.87 -9.30
C PRO A 403 36.23 -11.14 -7.97
N THR A 404 36.99 -10.08 -7.72
CA THR A 404 36.85 -9.25 -6.52
C THR A 404 35.79 -8.16 -6.73
N ILE A 405 35.29 -7.57 -5.64
CA ILE A 405 34.36 -6.43 -5.73
C ILE A 405 34.98 -5.14 -6.31
N THR A 406 36.32 -5.04 -6.32
CA THR A 406 37.06 -3.94 -6.95
C THR A 406 37.07 -4.04 -8.47
N GLU A 407 37.11 -5.26 -9.00
CA GLU A 407 36.97 -5.52 -10.44
C GLU A 407 35.53 -5.32 -10.90
N LYS A 408 34.58 -5.93 -10.18
CA LYS A 408 33.15 -5.88 -10.52
C LYS A 408 32.30 -5.82 -9.24
N PRO A 409 31.48 -4.77 -9.04
CA PRO A 409 30.61 -4.69 -7.87
C PRO A 409 29.62 -5.86 -7.85
N VAL A 410 29.19 -6.24 -6.65
CA VAL A 410 28.22 -7.31 -6.45
C VAL A 410 26.87 -6.73 -6.03
N LYS A 411 25.79 -7.25 -6.60
CA LYS A 411 24.44 -6.96 -6.14
C LYS A 411 23.89 -8.18 -5.41
N SER A 412 23.76 -8.08 -4.08
CA SER A 412 23.23 -9.15 -3.24
C SER A 412 21.93 -8.70 -2.58
N LEU A 413 20.86 -9.48 -2.75
CA LEU A 413 19.53 -9.27 -2.13
C LEU A 413 18.96 -7.84 -2.28
N GLY A 414 19.36 -7.14 -3.36
CA GLY A 414 18.90 -5.80 -3.69
C GLY A 414 19.86 -4.67 -3.32
N LYS A 415 20.93 -4.92 -2.55
CA LYS A 415 21.98 -3.96 -2.22
C LYS A 415 23.21 -4.17 -3.10
N VAL A 416 23.79 -3.08 -3.60
CA VAL A 416 25.08 -3.12 -4.31
C VAL A 416 26.21 -2.90 -3.33
N PHE A 417 27.25 -3.73 -3.40
CA PHE A 417 28.51 -3.57 -2.69
C PHE A 417 29.62 -3.33 -3.70
N ASP A 418 30.32 -2.20 -3.55
CA ASP A 418 31.46 -1.79 -4.36
C ASP A 418 32.71 -1.61 -3.47
N CYS A 419 33.85 -1.32 -4.07
CA CYS A 419 35.11 -1.11 -3.35
C CYS A 419 35.09 0.06 -2.36
N SER A 420 34.20 1.03 -2.53
CA SER A 420 34.07 2.16 -1.61
C SER A 420 33.39 1.75 -0.30
N LEU A 421 32.57 0.69 -0.35
CA LEU A 421 31.71 0.22 0.75
C LEU A 421 30.84 1.33 1.35
N ARG A 422 30.51 2.34 0.53
CA ARG A 422 29.65 3.47 0.86
C ARG A 422 28.43 3.45 -0.06
N ASP A 423 27.30 3.88 0.48
CA ASP A 423 26.05 3.91 -0.27
C ASP A 423 25.88 5.16 -1.16
N ALA A 424 26.86 6.08 -1.17
CA ALA A 424 26.74 7.40 -1.81
C ALA A 424 26.42 7.32 -3.32
N THR A 425 27.11 6.46 -4.06
CA THR A 425 26.89 6.26 -5.50
C THR A 425 25.49 5.72 -5.78
N SER A 426 25.04 4.75 -4.98
CA SER A 426 23.70 4.16 -5.10
C SER A 426 22.59 5.16 -4.75
N ILE A 427 22.81 6.02 -3.75
CA ILE A 427 21.90 7.11 -3.40
C ILE A 427 21.80 8.12 -4.54
N GLN A 428 22.93 8.52 -5.13
CA GLN A 428 22.93 9.44 -6.25
C GLN A 428 22.23 8.86 -7.48
N SER A 429 22.47 7.58 -7.80
CA SER A 429 21.76 6.86 -8.86
C SER A 429 20.25 6.85 -8.62
N THR A 430 19.82 6.59 -7.38
CA THR A 430 18.41 6.61 -6.97
C THR A 430 17.78 8.00 -7.15
N CYS A 431 18.50 9.08 -6.83
CA CYS A 431 18.05 10.45 -7.07
C CYS A 431 17.85 10.72 -8.57
N THR A 432 18.79 10.28 -9.41
CA THR A 432 18.70 10.43 -10.87
C THR A 432 17.57 9.60 -11.47
N GLU A 433 17.35 8.36 -10.99
CA GLU A 433 16.22 7.53 -11.40
C GLU A 433 14.88 8.21 -11.06
N LEU A 434 14.74 8.79 -9.85
CA LEU A 434 13.53 9.52 -9.47
C LEU A 434 13.28 10.72 -10.40
N ASP A 435 14.30 11.52 -10.67
CA ASP A 435 14.19 12.69 -11.56
C ASP A 435 13.79 12.25 -12.98
N SER A 436 14.35 11.14 -13.47
CA SER A 436 13.97 10.53 -14.75
C SER A 436 12.50 10.12 -14.76
N TRP A 437 12.03 9.39 -13.74
CA TRP A 437 10.62 8.99 -13.62
C TRP A 437 9.68 10.18 -13.56
N LEU A 438 9.99 11.20 -12.76
CA LEU A 438 9.18 12.42 -12.66
C LEU A 438 9.12 13.16 -14.00
N LYS A 439 10.23 13.27 -14.73
CA LYS A 439 10.28 13.86 -16.08
C LYS A 439 9.45 13.05 -17.08
N SER A 440 9.53 11.72 -17.06
CA SER A 440 8.73 10.84 -17.95
C SER A 440 7.23 10.98 -17.67
N VAL A 441 6.84 11.05 -16.39
CA VAL A 441 5.44 11.32 -16.02
C VAL A 441 5.01 12.72 -16.45
N ASP A 442 5.88 13.72 -16.32
CA ASP A 442 5.54 15.08 -16.73
C ASP A 442 5.32 15.20 -18.25
N LYS A 443 6.14 14.50 -19.04
CA LYS A 443 6.07 14.43 -20.51
C LYS A 443 5.02 13.44 -21.05
N SER A 444 4.38 12.65 -20.19
CA SER A 444 3.42 11.59 -20.61
C SER A 444 2.19 12.10 -21.38
N GLY A 445 1.86 13.39 -21.28
CA GLY A 445 0.64 13.98 -21.85
C GLY A 445 -0.63 13.64 -21.07
N LEU A 446 -0.53 12.95 -19.93
CA LEU A 446 -1.66 12.66 -19.06
C LEU A 446 -2.16 13.93 -18.32
N PRO A 447 -3.47 14.04 -18.06
CA PRO A 447 -4.00 14.99 -17.09
C PRO A 447 -3.30 14.89 -15.73
N GLY A 448 -3.12 16.03 -15.06
CA GLY A 448 -2.36 16.12 -13.81
C GLY A 448 -2.84 15.20 -12.68
N LYS A 449 -4.15 14.98 -12.55
CA LYS A 449 -4.72 14.01 -11.60
C LYS A 449 -4.25 12.57 -11.82
N PHE A 450 -4.03 12.16 -13.08
CA PHE A 450 -3.49 10.83 -13.40
C PHE A 450 -1.98 10.79 -13.19
N LYS A 451 -1.25 11.88 -13.46
CA LYS A 451 0.17 11.99 -13.10
C LYS A 451 0.38 11.82 -11.59
N ALA A 452 -0.46 12.46 -10.78
CA ALA A 452 -0.44 12.31 -9.33
C ALA A 452 -0.75 10.86 -8.89
N TRP A 453 -1.66 10.17 -9.59
CA TRP A 453 -1.92 8.74 -9.37
C TRP A 453 -0.69 7.88 -9.67
N VAL A 454 0.00 8.15 -10.79
CA VAL A 454 1.24 7.45 -11.17
C VAL A 454 2.33 7.64 -10.11
N TYR A 455 2.44 8.84 -9.53
CA TYR A 455 3.33 9.05 -8.40
C TYR A 455 2.96 8.16 -7.21
N GLN A 456 1.69 8.23 -6.76
CA GLN A 456 1.24 7.54 -5.54
C GLN A 456 1.38 6.01 -5.62
N HIS A 457 1.04 5.42 -6.77
CA HIS A 457 0.91 3.97 -6.94
C HIS A 457 2.02 3.34 -7.79
N GLY A 458 2.83 4.16 -8.47
CA GLY A 458 3.92 3.72 -9.32
C GLY A 458 5.29 4.12 -8.80
N ILE A 459 5.53 5.43 -8.64
CA ILE A 459 6.85 5.96 -8.25
C ILE A 459 7.12 5.72 -6.76
N LEU A 460 6.19 6.07 -5.87
CA LEU A 460 6.38 5.98 -4.42
C LEU A 460 6.77 4.56 -3.96
N PRO A 461 6.11 3.47 -4.39
CA PRO A 461 6.54 2.11 -4.04
C PRO A 461 7.92 1.74 -4.60
N ARG A 462 8.30 2.24 -5.78
CA ARG A 462 9.60 1.96 -6.40
C ARG A 462 10.75 2.66 -5.66
N ILE A 463 10.56 3.91 -5.25
CA ILE A 463 11.60 4.70 -4.55
C ILE A 463 11.79 4.24 -3.10
N LEU A 464 10.75 3.74 -2.44
CA LEU A 464 10.85 3.29 -1.04
C LEU A 464 11.80 2.10 -0.85
N TRP A 465 11.96 1.22 -1.85
CA TRP A 465 12.85 0.07 -1.73
C TRP A 465 14.34 0.46 -1.65
N PRO A 466 14.90 1.26 -2.58
CA PRO A 466 16.26 1.80 -2.42
C PRO A 466 16.45 2.56 -1.10
N LEU A 467 15.47 3.37 -0.70
CA LEU A 467 15.56 4.14 0.55
C LEU A 467 15.59 3.26 1.82
N LEU A 468 15.03 2.06 1.75
CA LEU A 468 15.09 1.06 2.81
C LEU A 468 16.45 0.34 2.84
N VAL A 469 16.95 -0.10 1.68
CA VAL A 469 18.14 -0.95 1.57
C VAL A 469 19.47 -0.20 1.79
N TYR A 470 19.55 1.06 1.37
CA TYR A 470 20.76 1.89 1.52
C TYR A 470 20.68 2.78 2.76
N ALA A 471 21.78 3.11 3.41
CA ALA A 471 21.81 4.04 4.55
C ALA A 471 21.64 5.49 4.07
N VAL A 472 20.39 5.93 3.91
CA VAL A 472 20.05 7.26 3.37
C VAL A 472 19.81 8.26 4.49
N PRO A 473 20.52 9.41 4.52
CA PRO A 473 20.22 10.49 5.45
C PRO A 473 18.84 11.12 5.18
N ILE A 474 18.12 11.48 6.26
CA ILE A 474 16.81 12.14 6.15
C ILE A 474 16.85 13.44 5.32
N SER A 475 17.97 14.19 5.35
CA SER A 475 18.15 15.42 4.57
C SER A 475 18.08 15.19 3.06
N THR A 476 18.56 14.02 2.59
CA THR A 476 18.43 13.61 1.20
C THR A 476 16.96 13.34 0.87
N VAL A 477 16.24 12.64 1.76
CA VAL A 477 14.81 12.34 1.58
C VAL A 477 13.96 13.60 1.54
N GLU A 478 14.23 14.58 2.42
CA GLU A 478 13.57 15.90 2.42
C GLU A 478 13.79 16.64 1.08
N THR A 479 14.99 16.50 0.49
CA THR A 479 15.30 17.08 -0.82
C THR A 479 14.52 16.39 -1.93
N LEU A 480 14.39 15.06 -1.89
CA LEU A 480 13.54 14.31 -2.83
C LEU A 480 12.06 14.69 -2.68
N GLU A 481 11.55 14.80 -1.45
CA GLU A 481 10.16 15.21 -1.21
C GLU A 481 9.89 16.62 -1.74
N ARG A 482 10.83 17.56 -1.60
CA ARG A 482 10.69 18.91 -2.15
C ARG A 482 10.52 18.88 -3.68
N ARG A 483 11.31 18.05 -4.38
CA ARG A 483 11.21 17.87 -5.84
C ARG A 483 9.85 17.26 -6.22
N VAL A 484 9.45 16.19 -5.53
CA VAL A 484 8.15 15.53 -5.72
C VAL A 484 6.99 16.51 -5.50
N SER A 485 7.02 17.26 -4.40
CA SER A 485 6.00 18.24 -4.04
C SER A 485 5.85 19.31 -5.12
N ASN A 486 6.98 19.78 -5.69
CA ASN A 486 6.96 20.73 -6.79
C ASN A 486 6.28 20.17 -8.05
N HIS A 487 6.53 18.90 -8.38
CA HIS A 487 5.82 18.22 -9.48
C HIS A 487 4.33 18.03 -9.19
N LEU A 488 3.96 17.59 -7.98
CA LEU A 488 2.56 17.42 -7.57
C LEU A 488 1.80 18.75 -7.64
N ARG A 489 2.36 19.84 -7.10
CA ARG A 489 1.77 21.18 -7.20
C ARG A 489 1.55 21.57 -8.65
N ARG A 490 2.56 21.42 -9.50
CA ARG A 490 2.46 21.74 -10.94
C ARG A 490 1.38 20.92 -11.63
N TRP A 491 1.33 19.60 -11.38
CA TRP A 491 0.34 18.71 -12.00
C TRP A 491 -1.08 19.03 -11.56
N LEU A 492 -1.28 19.37 -10.29
CA LEU A 492 -2.60 19.75 -9.76
C LEU A 492 -2.97 21.22 -10.04
N GLY A 493 -2.06 22.00 -10.66
CA GLY A 493 -2.27 23.42 -10.96
C GLY A 493 -2.22 24.34 -9.73
N LEU A 494 -1.53 23.90 -8.67
CA LEU A 494 -1.40 24.59 -7.38
C LEU A 494 -0.17 25.53 -7.37
N PRO A 495 -0.22 26.63 -6.61
CA PRO A 495 0.87 27.59 -6.53
C PRO A 495 2.07 27.02 -5.76
N ARG A 496 3.28 27.51 -6.07
CA ARG A 496 4.53 27.08 -5.40
C ARG A 496 4.55 27.43 -3.91
N SER A 497 3.86 28.50 -3.52
CA SER A 497 3.73 28.96 -2.13
C SER A 497 2.85 28.07 -1.25
N LEU A 498 2.10 27.13 -1.83
CA LEU A 498 1.27 26.20 -1.05
C LEU A 498 2.15 25.26 -0.22
N SER A 499 1.95 25.24 1.09
CA SER A 499 2.65 24.36 2.02
C SER A 499 2.47 22.88 1.66
N SER A 500 3.49 22.05 1.89
CA SER A 500 3.38 20.59 1.72
C SER A 500 2.40 19.98 2.73
N ILE A 501 2.13 20.65 3.85
CA ILE A 501 1.10 20.25 4.83
C ILE A 501 -0.26 20.07 4.13
N ALA A 502 -0.58 20.95 3.17
CA ALA A 502 -1.81 20.86 2.40
C ALA A 502 -1.92 19.60 1.53
N LEU A 503 -0.77 19.06 1.10
CA LEU A 503 -0.71 17.87 0.23
C LEU A 503 -0.78 16.57 1.03
N TYR A 504 -0.16 16.54 2.21
CA TYR A 504 0.14 15.30 2.94
C TYR A 504 -0.50 15.19 4.33
N GLY A 505 -1.12 16.26 4.85
CA GLY A 505 -1.73 16.24 6.18
C GLY A 505 -2.96 15.34 6.23
N ASN A 506 -2.94 14.41 7.19
CA ASN A 506 -4.00 13.42 7.43
C ASN A 506 -5.01 13.88 8.49
N THR A 507 -4.65 14.86 9.34
CA THR A 507 -5.57 15.49 10.31
C THR A 507 -6.16 16.80 9.79
N ASN A 508 -5.75 17.24 8.59
CA ASN A 508 -6.29 18.44 7.97
C ASN A 508 -7.80 18.33 7.77
N LYS A 509 -8.51 19.47 7.78
CA LYS A 509 -9.94 19.51 7.42
C LYS A 509 -10.16 19.05 5.98
N LEU A 510 -9.26 19.40 5.05
CA LEU A 510 -9.21 18.85 3.71
C LEU A 510 -8.09 17.81 3.60
N GLN A 511 -8.45 16.55 3.46
CA GLN A 511 -7.49 15.44 3.29
C GLN A 511 -7.39 15.04 1.83
N LEU A 512 -6.17 15.04 1.30
CA LEU A 512 -5.87 14.60 -0.07
C LEU A 512 -5.29 13.18 -0.05
N PRO A 513 -5.47 12.39 -1.13
CA PRO A 513 -5.08 10.98 -1.13
C PRO A 513 -3.59 10.78 -1.48
N PHE A 514 -2.72 11.67 -0.99
CA PHE A 514 -1.29 11.65 -1.25
C PHE A 514 -0.51 11.36 0.02
N LYS A 515 0.50 10.51 -0.11
CA LYS A 515 1.42 10.17 0.97
C LYS A 515 2.73 10.95 0.84
N SER A 516 3.24 11.43 1.97
CA SER A 516 4.56 12.04 2.08
C SER A 516 5.64 10.97 1.94
N LEU A 517 6.70 11.29 1.18
CA LEU A 517 7.86 10.42 1.04
C LEU A 517 8.66 10.36 2.35
N GLU A 518 8.79 11.51 3.03
CA GLU A 518 9.46 11.63 4.33
C GLU A 518 8.76 10.78 5.40
N GLU A 519 7.43 10.84 5.48
CA GLU A 519 6.65 10.03 6.42
C GLU A 519 6.80 8.54 6.14
N GLU A 520 6.59 8.10 4.90
CA GLU A 520 6.74 6.69 4.55
C GLU A 520 8.17 6.19 4.78
N PHE A 521 9.19 7.04 4.58
CA PHE A 521 10.57 6.73 4.92
C PHE A 521 10.74 6.52 6.44
N LYS A 522 10.32 7.49 7.27
CA LYS A 522 10.42 7.40 8.74
C LYS A 522 9.72 6.16 9.28
N VAL A 523 8.52 5.87 8.80
CA VAL A 523 7.74 4.69 9.20
C VAL A 523 8.40 3.39 8.77
N THR A 524 8.93 3.33 7.54
CA THR A 524 9.60 2.11 7.05
C THR A 524 10.90 1.86 7.81
N ARG A 525 11.64 2.91 8.18
CA ARG A 525 12.86 2.83 8.99
C ARG A 525 12.58 2.43 10.44
N ALA A 526 11.58 3.02 11.07
CA ALA A 526 11.14 2.60 12.39
C ALA A 526 10.71 1.13 12.40
N ARG A 527 9.97 0.70 11.36
CA ARG A 527 9.61 -0.71 11.18
C ARG A 527 10.85 -1.61 11.06
N GLU A 528 11.86 -1.18 10.32
CA GLU A 528 13.11 -1.94 10.14
C GLU A 528 13.84 -2.13 11.48
N VAL A 529 13.96 -1.07 12.30
CA VAL A 529 14.53 -1.14 13.66
C VAL A 529 13.79 -2.17 14.52
N VAL A 530 12.45 -2.09 14.58
CA VAL A 530 11.64 -3.05 15.35
C VAL A 530 11.79 -4.46 14.78
N GLN A 531 11.95 -4.60 13.47
CA GLN A 531 12.12 -5.90 12.83
C GLN A 531 13.44 -6.57 13.19
N TYR A 532 14.56 -5.83 13.29
CA TYR A 532 15.81 -6.39 13.78
C TYR A 532 15.72 -6.70 15.27
N ARG A 533 15.23 -5.76 16.09
CA ARG A 533 15.10 -5.93 17.55
C ARG A 533 14.23 -7.12 17.94
N ASP A 534 13.10 -7.28 17.27
CA ASP A 534 12.09 -8.31 17.57
C ASP A 534 12.18 -9.51 16.59
N ALA A 535 13.34 -9.71 15.94
CA ALA A 535 13.53 -10.83 15.02
C ALA A 535 13.38 -12.17 15.76
N SER A 536 12.74 -13.15 15.12
CA SER A 536 12.61 -14.50 15.68
C SER A 536 13.95 -15.24 15.74
N ASP A 537 14.88 -14.89 14.84
CA ASP A 537 16.24 -15.41 14.82
C ASP A 537 17.13 -14.66 15.84
N PRO A 538 17.59 -15.32 16.92
CA PRO A 538 18.43 -14.69 17.93
C PRO A 538 19.76 -14.17 17.39
N LYS A 539 20.30 -14.77 16.31
CA LYS A 539 21.54 -14.33 15.68
C LYS A 539 21.38 -12.95 15.06
N VAL A 540 20.19 -12.60 14.60
CA VAL A 540 19.86 -11.26 14.09
C VAL A 540 19.48 -10.31 15.22
N ALA A 541 18.59 -10.73 16.12
CA ALA A 541 18.11 -9.88 17.20
C ALA A 541 19.24 -9.38 18.11
N LYS A 542 20.22 -10.25 18.37
CA LYS A 542 21.38 -9.94 19.20
C LYS A 542 22.56 -9.36 18.43
N ALA A 543 22.49 -9.19 17.10
CA ALA A 543 23.63 -8.72 16.30
C ALA A 543 23.99 -7.23 16.49
N GLY A 544 23.16 -6.44 17.19
CA GLY A 544 23.40 -5.01 17.36
C GLY A 544 23.31 -4.20 16.05
N ILE A 545 22.43 -4.61 15.12
CA ILE A 545 22.26 -3.95 13.82
C ILE A 545 21.74 -2.52 14.04
N GLN A 546 22.45 -1.53 13.49
CA GLN A 546 22.07 -0.12 13.56
C GLN A 546 21.51 0.37 12.22
N VAL A 547 20.36 1.03 12.26
CA VAL A 547 19.65 1.58 11.10
C VAL A 547 20.01 3.06 10.93
N ARG A 548 21.05 3.34 10.14
CA ARG A 548 21.56 4.71 9.96
C ARG A 548 20.65 5.55 9.06
N THR A 549 20.09 6.63 9.63
CA THR A 549 19.21 7.61 8.93
C THR A 549 19.74 9.04 8.94
N GLY A 550 21.02 9.22 9.30
CA GLY A 550 21.67 10.53 9.44
C GLY A 550 21.58 11.11 10.85
N ARG A 551 22.08 12.34 11.04
CA ARG A 551 22.14 13.00 12.37
C ARG A 551 20.85 13.74 12.75
N LYS A 552 20.14 14.30 11.76
CA LYS A 552 18.94 15.15 11.97
C LYS A 552 17.74 14.38 12.52
N TRP A 553 17.63 13.09 12.21
CA TRP A 553 16.57 12.21 12.70
C TRP A 553 17.10 10.79 12.78
N ARG A 554 16.92 10.13 13.92
CA ARG A 554 17.34 8.75 14.16
C ARG A 554 16.14 7.83 14.33
N ALA A 555 16.15 6.71 13.61
CA ALA A 555 15.05 5.76 13.64
C ALA A 555 14.91 5.08 15.01
N GLU A 556 16.03 4.80 15.68
CA GLU A 556 16.06 4.18 17.01
C GLU A 556 15.41 5.08 18.08
N GLU A 557 15.73 6.37 18.09
CA GLU A 557 15.14 7.35 19.01
C GLU A 557 13.63 7.48 18.77
N ALA A 558 13.20 7.53 17.50
CA ALA A 558 11.77 7.59 17.16
C ALA A 558 11.00 6.33 17.60
N VAL A 559 11.62 5.16 17.55
CA VAL A 559 11.03 3.91 18.06
C VAL A 559 10.95 3.91 19.58
N GLN A 560 11.97 4.41 20.27
CA GLN A 560 11.96 4.55 21.73
C GLN A 560 10.86 5.52 22.19
N GLU A 561 10.72 6.67 21.52
CA GLU A 561 9.65 7.62 21.78
C GLU A 561 8.27 7.00 21.52
N ALA A 562 8.10 6.28 20.41
CA ALA A 562 6.86 5.57 20.12
C ALA A 562 6.53 4.51 21.18
N ASP A 563 7.53 3.72 21.62
CA ASP A 563 7.37 2.74 22.71
C ASP A 563 6.96 3.45 24.03
N ALA A 564 7.53 4.62 24.33
CA ALA A 564 7.18 5.42 25.51
C ALA A 564 5.75 5.98 25.43
N ARG A 565 5.34 6.52 24.27
CA ARG A 565 3.96 6.99 24.02
C ARG A 565 2.94 5.86 24.14
N LEU A 566 3.26 4.67 23.62
CA LEU A 566 2.40 3.49 23.77
C LEU A 566 2.25 3.10 25.25
N ARG A 567 3.35 3.10 26.01
CA ARG A 567 3.31 2.85 27.47
C ARG A 567 2.42 3.86 28.18
N GLN A 568 2.63 5.15 27.91
CA GLN A 568 1.81 6.22 28.46
C GLN A 568 0.33 6.03 28.12
N ARG A 569 0.00 5.68 26.87
CA ARG A 569 -1.38 5.43 26.44
C ARG A 569 -2.01 4.23 27.15
N CYS A 570 -1.23 3.20 27.43
CA CYS A 570 -1.69 2.05 28.21
C CYS A 570 -1.95 2.44 29.68
N LEU A 571 -1.08 3.26 30.28
CA LEU A 571 -1.23 3.77 31.64
C LEU A 571 -2.44 4.71 31.78
N VAL A 572 -2.60 5.64 30.83
CA VAL A 572 -3.74 6.57 30.78
C VAL A 572 -5.06 5.84 30.53
N GLY A 573 -5.02 4.69 29.84
CA GLY A 573 -6.20 3.93 29.49
C GLY A 573 -7.09 4.66 28.49
N VAL A 574 -8.39 4.40 28.51
CA VAL A 574 -9.34 5.03 27.59
C VAL A 574 -9.88 6.31 28.19
N VAL A 575 -9.40 7.44 27.67
CA VAL A 575 -9.96 8.76 28.02
C VAL A 575 -11.34 8.90 27.37
N THR A 576 -12.39 8.87 28.19
CA THR A 576 -13.76 9.11 27.75
C THR A 576 -13.94 10.58 27.36
N ARG A 577 -14.47 10.85 26.17
CA ARG A 577 -14.96 12.19 25.78
C ARG A 577 -16.49 12.19 25.74
N GLY A 578 -17.13 13.09 26.49
CA GLY A 578 -18.59 13.24 26.55
C GLY A 578 -19.29 12.31 27.55
N ARG A 579 -20.59 12.02 27.34
CA ARG A 579 -21.44 11.20 28.25
C ARG A 579 -21.22 9.68 28.13
N ALA A 580 -20.10 9.23 27.59
CA ALA A 580 -19.77 7.82 27.59
C ALA A 580 -19.34 7.43 29.00
N GLY A 581 -20.11 6.57 29.67
CA GLY A 581 -19.81 6.13 31.04
C GLY A 581 -18.44 5.44 31.17
N LEU A 582 -17.93 5.41 32.40
CA LEU A 582 -16.73 4.68 32.80
C LEU A 582 -16.92 3.17 32.46
N GLY A 583 -15.97 2.57 31.74
CA GLY A 583 -15.81 1.10 31.74
C GLY A 583 -16.13 0.28 30.47
N SER A 584 -16.51 0.87 29.32
CA SER A 584 -16.93 0.05 28.15
C SER A 584 -15.84 -0.18 27.07
N PHE A 585 -14.62 0.30 27.24
CA PHE A 585 -13.66 0.32 26.13
C PHE A 585 -12.50 -0.64 26.35
N PRO A 586 -12.11 -1.42 25.33
CA PRO A 586 -10.95 -2.29 25.43
C PRO A 586 -9.69 -1.44 25.67
N SER A 587 -9.02 -1.69 26.81
CA SER A 587 -7.76 -1.03 27.15
C SER A 587 -6.71 -1.30 26.06
N PRO A 588 -5.87 -0.32 25.68
CA PRO A 588 -4.76 -0.55 24.77
C PRO A 588 -3.84 -1.63 25.35
N GLN A 589 -3.74 -2.80 24.71
CA GLN A 589 -2.88 -3.88 25.20
C GLN A 589 -1.47 -3.76 24.62
N MET A 590 -0.51 -3.43 25.49
CA MET A 590 0.91 -3.31 25.12
C MET A 590 1.62 -4.66 24.95
N ASN A 591 1.09 -5.75 25.53
CA ASN A 591 1.69 -7.09 25.48
C ASN A 591 1.56 -7.80 24.12
N THR A 592 1.33 -7.04 23.05
CA THR A 592 1.29 -7.58 21.70
C THR A 592 2.72 -7.78 21.20
N ARG A 593 3.02 -8.97 20.67
CA ARG A 593 4.33 -9.30 20.06
C ARG A 593 4.23 -9.33 18.53
N GLY A 594 5.36 -9.20 17.87
CA GLY A 594 5.50 -9.48 16.44
C GLY A 594 4.78 -8.48 15.52
N LYS A 595 3.80 -8.94 14.74
CA LYS A 595 3.17 -8.11 13.68
C LYS A 595 2.35 -6.96 14.23
N GLU A 596 1.62 -7.20 15.32
CA GLU A 596 0.73 -6.20 15.92
C GLU A 596 1.53 -5.06 16.55
N ARG A 597 2.58 -5.38 17.32
CA ARG A 597 3.51 -4.38 17.86
C ARG A 597 4.12 -3.50 16.78
N ARG A 598 4.60 -4.11 15.68
CA ARG A 598 5.13 -3.37 14.53
C ARG A 598 4.10 -2.42 13.95
N ARG A 599 2.81 -2.76 13.94
CA ARG A 599 1.73 -1.87 13.49
C ARG A 599 1.59 -0.69 14.44
N LEU A 600 1.50 -0.93 15.74
CA LEU A 600 1.35 0.12 16.75
C LEU A 600 2.50 1.14 16.72
N VAL A 601 3.75 0.66 16.65
CA VAL A 601 4.91 1.57 16.54
C VAL A 601 4.86 2.40 15.25
N GLN A 602 4.47 1.79 14.12
CA GLN A 602 4.31 2.54 12.87
C GLN A 602 3.21 3.62 12.96
N GLU A 603 2.11 3.33 13.65
CA GLU A 603 1.01 4.28 13.86
C GLU A 603 1.43 5.45 14.75
N GLU A 604 2.16 5.20 15.85
CA GLU A 604 2.67 6.27 16.72
C GLU A 604 3.75 7.11 16.03
N VAL A 605 4.63 6.51 15.22
CA VAL A 605 5.60 7.28 14.41
C VAL A 605 4.87 8.17 13.39
N ARG A 606 3.77 7.70 12.78
CA ARG A 606 2.93 8.55 11.91
C ARG A 606 2.27 9.67 12.71
N ALA A 607 1.78 9.37 13.91
CA ALA A 607 1.15 10.36 14.79
C ALA A 607 2.14 11.47 15.17
N ALA A 608 3.39 11.14 15.52
CA ALA A 608 4.42 12.13 15.83
C ALA A 608 4.78 13.04 14.62
N VAL A 609 4.82 12.47 13.41
CA VAL A 609 5.02 13.25 12.17
C VAL A 609 3.83 14.19 11.94
N GLU A 610 2.61 13.71 12.15
CA GLU A 610 1.40 14.51 11.97
C GLU A 610 1.22 15.59 13.03
N GLU A 611 1.62 15.32 14.27
CA GLU A 611 1.71 16.31 15.35
C GLU A 611 2.64 17.45 14.96
N THR A 612 3.84 17.12 14.45
CA THR A 612 4.80 18.13 13.96
C THR A 612 4.20 18.97 12.83
N ARG A 613 3.43 18.37 11.91
CA ARG A 613 2.72 19.11 10.84
C ARG A 613 1.63 20.00 11.41
N THR A 614 0.88 19.51 12.39
CA THR A 614 -0.21 20.23 13.04
C THR A 614 0.33 21.45 13.79
N CYS A 615 1.41 21.29 14.56
CA CYS A 615 2.08 22.42 15.24
C CYS A 615 2.54 23.50 14.25
N LYS A 616 3.14 23.10 13.12
CA LYS A 616 3.50 24.04 12.05
C LYS A 616 2.28 24.71 11.44
N ALA A 617 1.18 23.97 11.21
CA ALA A 617 -0.05 24.52 10.67
C ALA A 617 -0.67 25.57 11.60
N VAL A 618 -0.71 25.31 12.91
CA VAL A 618 -1.22 26.27 13.91
C VAL A 618 -0.41 27.58 13.88
N GLY A 619 0.91 27.51 13.67
CA GLY A 619 1.74 28.70 13.52
C GLY A 619 1.56 29.50 12.22
N MET A 620 0.83 28.97 11.23
CA MET A 620 0.61 29.66 9.94
C MET A 620 -0.67 30.51 9.97
N LYS A 621 -0.53 31.84 10.01
CA LYS A 621 -1.67 32.79 10.05
C LYS A 621 -2.71 32.58 8.93
N GLN A 622 -2.26 32.37 7.69
CA GLN A 622 -3.15 32.26 6.52
C GLN A 622 -3.46 30.80 6.16
N GLN A 623 -2.46 30.03 5.70
CA GLN A 623 -2.68 28.64 5.29
C GLN A 623 -2.98 27.67 6.45
N GLY A 624 -2.85 28.13 7.70
CA GLY A 624 -3.20 27.39 8.91
C GLY A 624 -4.58 27.70 9.48
N ALA A 625 -5.32 28.65 8.89
CA ALA A 625 -6.61 29.12 9.43
C ALA A 625 -7.62 28.00 9.67
N TRP A 626 -7.57 26.93 8.87
CA TRP A 626 -8.43 25.75 8.99
C TRP A 626 -8.29 24.99 10.32
N THR A 627 -7.21 25.21 11.07
CA THR A 627 -7.02 24.60 12.39
C THR A 627 -8.07 25.07 13.41
N ARG A 628 -8.68 26.24 13.19
CA ARG A 628 -9.73 26.82 14.05
C ARG A 628 -11.14 26.35 13.69
N TRP A 629 -11.31 25.55 12.63
CA TRP A 629 -12.63 25.10 12.17
C TRP A 629 -13.15 23.92 13.00
N GLU A 630 -13.19 24.03 14.32
CA GLU A 630 -13.53 22.92 15.23
C GLU A 630 -14.87 22.28 14.88
N ASN A 631 -15.87 23.11 14.57
CA ASN A 631 -17.23 22.71 14.23
C ASN A 631 -17.43 22.21 12.79
N ALA A 632 -16.40 22.27 11.93
CA ALA A 632 -16.46 21.77 10.55
C ALA A 632 -16.11 20.27 10.48
N VAL A 633 -16.90 19.52 9.71
CA VAL A 633 -16.67 18.11 9.40
C VAL A 633 -15.51 17.96 8.42
N GLU A 634 -14.64 16.98 8.67
CA GLU A 634 -13.54 16.64 7.76
C GLU A 634 -14.02 16.21 6.38
N ARG A 635 -13.35 16.70 5.34
CA ARG A 635 -13.59 16.35 3.94
C ARG A 635 -12.42 15.57 3.38
N LYS A 636 -12.65 14.28 3.11
CA LYS A 636 -11.65 13.36 2.54
C LYS A 636 -11.87 13.20 1.05
N VAL A 637 -10.92 13.68 0.24
CA VAL A 637 -10.95 13.53 -1.22
C VAL A 637 -10.45 12.14 -1.59
N THR A 638 -11.31 11.30 -2.15
CA THR A 638 -10.92 9.95 -2.58
C THR A 638 -10.30 9.96 -3.97
N TRP A 639 -9.56 8.89 -4.33
CA TRP A 639 -9.07 8.73 -5.71
C TRP A 639 -10.20 8.69 -6.74
N ALA A 640 -11.35 8.10 -6.40
CA ALA A 640 -12.51 8.05 -7.27
C ALA A 640 -13.09 9.45 -7.53
N GLU A 641 -13.14 10.30 -6.50
CA GLU A 641 -13.53 11.71 -6.64
C GLU A 641 -12.50 12.49 -7.45
N LEU A 642 -11.22 12.38 -7.12
CA LEU A 642 -10.15 13.08 -7.82
C LEU A 642 -10.12 12.72 -9.32
N TRP A 643 -10.40 11.46 -9.66
CA TRP A 643 -10.50 10.99 -11.04
C TRP A 643 -11.70 11.55 -11.79
N LYS A 644 -12.87 11.63 -11.14
CA LYS A 644 -14.10 12.18 -11.73
C LYS A 644 -14.10 13.70 -11.78
N ALA A 645 -13.39 14.35 -10.86
CA ALA A 645 -13.43 15.80 -10.70
C ALA A 645 -12.80 16.54 -11.90
N GLU A 646 -13.37 17.69 -12.22
CA GLU A 646 -12.78 18.65 -13.15
C GLU A 646 -11.49 19.23 -12.56
N PRO A 647 -10.41 19.41 -13.36
CA PRO A 647 -9.15 19.95 -12.86
C PRO A 647 -9.29 21.29 -12.12
N HIS A 648 -10.10 22.19 -12.67
CA HIS A 648 -10.34 23.52 -12.10
C HIS A 648 -11.08 23.48 -10.77
N ARG A 649 -11.93 22.46 -10.57
CA ARG A 649 -12.70 22.27 -9.33
C ARG A 649 -11.77 21.95 -8.16
N ILE A 650 -10.93 20.92 -8.31
CA ILE A 650 -9.98 20.52 -7.27
C ILE A 650 -8.95 21.61 -6.99
N LYS A 651 -8.47 22.27 -8.06
CA LYS A 651 -7.59 23.43 -7.94
C LYS A 651 -8.24 24.52 -7.08
N PHE A 652 -9.49 24.90 -7.39
CA PHE A 652 -10.23 25.89 -6.62
C PHE A 652 -10.40 25.47 -5.16
N LEU A 653 -10.87 24.24 -4.90
CA LEU A 653 -11.10 23.73 -3.55
C LEU A 653 -9.83 23.82 -2.69
N ILE A 654 -8.70 23.30 -3.19
CA ILE A 654 -7.44 23.34 -2.44
C ILE A 654 -7.00 24.79 -2.23
N GLN A 655 -6.98 25.62 -3.28
CA GLN A 655 -6.53 27.00 -3.14
C GLN A 655 -7.44 27.85 -2.25
N ALA A 656 -8.75 27.57 -2.23
CA ALA A 656 -9.70 28.25 -1.38
C ALA A 656 -9.44 27.91 0.10
N VAL A 657 -9.31 26.63 0.44
CA VAL A 657 -9.09 26.17 1.83
C VAL A 657 -7.84 26.79 2.45
N TYR A 658 -6.74 26.79 1.70
CA TYR A 658 -5.45 27.31 2.18
C TYR A 658 -5.25 28.79 1.86
N ASP A 659 -6.29 29.49 1.35
CA ASP A 659 -6.29 30.92 1.01
C ASP A 659 -5.09 31.35 0.14
N VAL A 660 -4.85 30.59 -0.93
CA VAL A 660 -3.82 30.87 -1.95
C VAL A 660 -4.45 31.11 -3.33
N LEU A 661 -5.73 31.50 -3.35
CA LEU A 661 -6.39 32.02 -4.55
C LEU A 661 -5.88 33.42 -4.89
N PRO A 662 -5.83 33.82 -6.18
CA PRO A 662 -5.41 35.15 -6.60
C PRO A 662 -6.50 36.20 -6.32
N SER A 663 -6.77 36.47 -5.04
CA SER A 663 -7.61 37.59 -4.59
C SER A 663 -6.85 38.91 -4.75
N PRO A 664 -7.52 40.06 -4.90
CA PRO A 664 -6.84 41.36 -4.91
C PRO A 664 -5.87 41.53 -3.76
N SER A 665 -6.25 41.12 -2.54
CA SER A 665 -5.35 41.15 -1.38
C SER A 665 -4.13 40.23 -1.54
N ASN A 666 -4.30 39.01 -2.04
CA ASN A 666 -3.18 38.09 -2.26
C ASN A 666 -2.28 38.56 -3.43
N LEU A 667 -2.86 39.06 -4.52
CA LEU A 667 -2.13 39.60 -5.66
C LEU A 667 -1.29 40.82 -5.27
N HIS A 668 -1.84 41.70 -4.44
CA HIS A 668 -1.11 42.83 -3.87
C HIS A 668 0.04 42.35 -2.97
N THR A 669 -0.23 41.36 -2.10
CA THR A 669 0.81 40.74 -1.27
C THR A 669 1.92 40.06 -2.09
N TRP A 670 1.58 39.55 -3.28
CA TRP A 670 2.53 38.94 -4.21
C TRP A 670 3.24 39.96 -5.12
N GLY A 671 2.95 41.26 -4.99
CA GLY A 671 3.53 42.32 -5.82
C GLY A 671 3.05 42.31 -7.27
N ILE A 672 1.90 41.69 -7.56
CA ILE A 672 1.31 41.59 -8.91
C ILE A 672 0.25 42.66 -9.15
N ALA A 673 -0.43 43.11 -8.09
CA ALA A 673 -1.45 44.16 -8.16
C ALA A 673 -1.06 45.36 -7.29
N GLU A 674 -1.28 46.57 -7.80
CA GLU A 674 -0.97 47.80 -7.08
C GLU A 674 -1.87 48.02 -5.86
N THR A 675 -3.13 47.60 -5.94
CA THR A 675 -4.11 47.79 -4.86
C THR A 675 -4.73 46.46 -4.40
N PRO A 676 -5.02 46.33 -3.09
CA PRO A 676 -5.73 45.16 -2.56
C PRO A 676 -7.26 45.30 -2.67
N ALA A 677 -7.77 46.25 -3.46
CA ALA A 677 -9.18 46.65 -3.48
C ALA A 677 -10.09 45.64 -4.21
N CYS A 678 -11.31 45.51 -3.72
CA CYS A 678 -12.36 44.70 -4.33
C CYS A 678 -12.90 45.42 -5.57
N PRO A 679 -13.04 44.73 -6.72
CA PRO A 679 -13.54 45.36 -7.95
C PRO A 679 -15.00 45.82 -7.88
N LEU A 680 -15.78 45.34 -6.89
CA LEU A 680 -17.20 45.66 -6.78
C LEU A 680 -17.48 46.82 -5.81
N CYS A 681 -16.83 46.84 -4.65
CA CYS A 681 -17.12 47.80 -3.58
C CYS A 681 -15.90 48.59 -3.08
N SER A 682 -14.74 48.43 -3.71
CA SER A 682 -13.49 49.13 -3.41
C SER A 682 -12.88 48.91 -2.01
N LYS A 683 -13.56 48.20 -1.10
CA LYS A 683 -12.98 47.73 0.18
C LYS A 683 -11.89 46.67 -0.06
N ARG A 684 -11.12 46.31 0.98
CA ARG A 684 -10.08 45.27 0.88
C ARG A 684 -10.65 43.93 0.37
N GLY A 685 -10.25 43.53 -0.83
CA GLY A 685 -10.70 42.33 -1.54
C GLY A 685 -9.99 41.06 -1.07
N THR A 686 -10.22 40.64 0.18
CA THR A 686 -9.80 39.33 0.67
C THR A 686 -10.66 38.22 0.07
N LEU A 687 -10.22 36.95 0.19
CA LEU A 687 -11.04 35.83 -0.25
C LEU A 687 -12.36 35.74 0.56
N GLU A 688 -12.30 35.99 1.86
CA GLU A 688 -13.49 36.09 2.73
C GLU A 688 -14.43 37.19 2.25
N HIS A 689 -13.88 38.36 1.95
CA HIS A 689 -14.67 39.48 1.47
C HIS A 689 -15.43 39.12 0.19
N ILE A 690 -14.73 38.54 -0.80
CA ILE A 690 -15.34 38.17 -2.09
C ILE A 690 -16.41 37.09 -1.92
N LEU A 691 -16.15 36.06 -1.10
CA LEU A 691 -17.04 34.92 -0.99
C LEU A 691 -18.16 35.07 0.04
N SER A 692 -18.05 35.99 1.01
CA SER A 692 -19.04 36.04 2.11
C SER A 692 -19.40 37.43 2.64
N CYS A 693 -18.62 38.49 2.41
CA CYS A 693 -18.82 39.77 3.11
C CYS A 693 -18.95 41.01 2.21
N CYS A 694 -18.92 40.87 0.89
CA CYS A 694 -19.02 42.03 0.00
C CYS A 694 -20.45 42.58 0.01
N THR A 695 -20.61 43.84 0.42
CA THR A 695 -21.92 44.50 0.55
C THR A 695 -22.62 44.62 -0.80
N ARG A 696 -21.90 44.96 -1.87
CA ARG A 696 -22.45 45.02 -3.22
C ARG A 696 -22.86 43.62 -3.73
N ALA A 697 -22.04 42.59 -3.49
CA ALA A 697 -22.38 41.22 -3.88
C ALA A 697 -23.61 40.68 -3.12
N LEU A 698 -23.80 41.10 -1.86
CA LEU A 698 -24.99 40.80 -1.09
C LEU A 698 -26.23 41.50 -1.70
N GLY A 699 -26.12 42.78 -2.03
CA GLY A 699 -27.18 43.56 -2.68
C GLY A 699 -27.57 43.02 -4.06
N ASP A 700 -26.59 42.59 -4.86
CA ASP A 700 -26.77 41.93 -6.16
C ASP A 700 -27.46 40.54 -6.04
N GLY A 701 -27.66 39.99 -4.83
CA GLY A 701 -28.27 38.67 -4.64
C GLY A 701 -27.33 37.48 -4.91
N ARG A 702 -26.02 37.69 -5.08
CA ARG A 702 -25.04 36.61 -5.37
C ARG A 702 -24.98 35.54 -4.29
N TYR A 703 -24.99 35.97 -3.03
CA TYR A 703 -24.95 35.06 -1.88
C TYR A 703 -26.29 34.35 -1.66
N ARG A 704 -27.41 35.01 -1.99
CA ARG A 704 -28.74 34.37 -2.03
C ARG A 704 -28.76 33.25 -3.05
N TRP A 705 -28.28 33.51 -4.28
CA TRP A 705 -28.17 32.46 -5.30
C TRP A 705 -27.37 31.23 -4.81
N ARG A 706 -26.22 31.43 -4.15
CA ARG A 706 -25.49 30.30 -3.56
C ARG A 706 -26.30 29.58 -2.48
N HIS A 707 -26.94 30.34 -1.59
CA HIS A 707 -27.79 29.78 -0.54
C HIS A 707 -28.90 28.91 -1.14
N ASP A 708 -29.61 29.40 -2.16
CA ASP A 708 -30.66 28.65 -2.86
C ASP A 708 -30.13 27.35 -3.48
N GLN A 709 -28.93 27.38 -4.09
CA GLN A 709 -28.30 26.15 -4.63
C GLN A 709 -28.03 25.10 -3.54
N VAL A 710 -27.63 25.54 -2.34
CA VAL A 710 -27.39 24.64 -1.21
C VAL A 710 -28.72 24.16 -0.62
N LEU A 711 -29.69 25.05 -0.48
CA LEU A 711 -31.03 24.76 0.03
C LEU A 711 -31.73 23.70 -0.82
N LYS A 712 -31.67 23.82 -2.16
CA LYS A 712 -32.18 22.83 -3.12
C LYS A 712 -31.67 21.42 -2.80
N THR A 713 -30.37 21.27 -2.56
CA THR A 713 -29.80 19.94 -2.24
C THR A 713 -30.19 19.40 -0.86
N ILE A 714 -30.42 20.26 0.13
CA ILE A 714 -30.89 19.84 1.46
C ILE A 714 -32.35 19.38 1.36
N ALA A 715 -33.19 20.15 0.65
CA ALA A 715 -34.57 19.80 0.38
C ALA A 715 -34.69 18.45 -0.34
N GLU A 716 -33.92 18.25 -1.42
CA GLU A 716 -33.86 16.95 -2.13
C GLU A 716 -33.47 15.78 -1.22
N ALA A 717 -32.49 15.99 -0.33
CA ALA A 717 -32.06 14.97 0.62
C ALA A 717 -33.15 14.61 1.63
N ILE A 718 -33.91 15.61 2.11
CA ILE A 718 -35.04 15.41 3.02
C ILE A 718 -36.20 14.71 2.30
N SER A 719 -36.55 15.13 1.08
CA SER A 719 -37.59 14.50 0.26
C SER A 719 -37.27 13.03 -0.02
N THR A 720 -36.03 12.72 -0.39
CA THR A 720 -35.56 11.33 -0.57
C THR A 720 -35.63 10.55 0.76
N GLY A 721 -35.34 11.21 1.88
CA GLY A 721 -35.46 10.64 3.22
C GLY A 721 -36.90 10.29 3.60
N LEU A 722 -37.85 11.16 3.26
CA LEU A 722 -39.29 10.99 3.46
C LEU A 722 -39.85 9.85 2.61
N GLU A 723 -39.52 9.81 1.32
CA GLU A 723 -39.91 8.70 0.44
C GLU A 723 -39.45 7.36 0.99
N TRP A 724 -38.20 7.29 1.46
CA TRP A 724 -37.70 6.08 2.09
C TRP A 724 -38.45 5.73 3.38
N ALA A 725 -38.73 6.72 4.23
CA ALA A 725 -39.45 6.50 5.48
C ALA A 725 -40.85 5.91 5.27
N LYS A 726 -41.54 6.28 4.18
CA LYS A 726 -42.86 5.71 3.81
C LYS A 726 -42.80 4.19 3.54
N HIS A 727 -41.68 3.68 3.02
CA HIS A 727 -41.55 2.28 2.58
C HIS A 727 -40.96 1.34 3.64
N VAL A 728 -40.43 1.87 4.75
CA VAL A 728 -39.75 1.07 5.77
C VAL A 728 -40.71 0.66 6.87
N ARG A 729 -40.90 -0.65 7.03
CA ARG A 729 -41.63 -1.21 8.17
C ARG A 729 -40.76 -1.11 9.44
N PRO A 730 -41.30 -0.67 10.59
CA PRO A 730 -40.55 -0.66 11.84
C PRO A 730 -40.12 -2.09 12.20
N SER A 731 -38.82 -2.31 12.47
CA SER A 731 -38.35 -3.62 12.94
C SER A 731 -38.85 -3.85 14.36
N LYS A 732 -39.54 -4.96 14.62
CA LYS A 732 -39.91 -5.36 15.98
C LYS A 732 -38.64 -5.41 16.85
N LYS A 733 -38.66 -4.74 18.01
CA LYS A 733 -37.61 -4.88 19.01
C LYS A 733 -37.69 -6.32 19.56
N SER A 734 -36.78 -7.20 19.16
CA SER A 734 -36.58 -8.46 19.86
C SER A 734 -35.49 -8.27 20.91
N ILE A 735 -35.82 -8.52 22.16
CA ILE A 735 -34.82 -8.68 23.22
C ILE A 735 -34.30 -10.10 23.09
N ALA A 736 -33.05 -10.25 22.65
CA ALA A 736 -32.37 -11.54 22.67
C ALA A 736 -31.77 -11.75 24.06
N PHE A 737 -32.36 -12.65 24.84
CA PHE A 737 -31.75 -13.12 26.09
C PHE A 737 -30.46 -13.90 25.77
N VAL A 738 -29.34 -13.50 26.39
CA VAL A 738 -28.07 -14.23 26.32
C VAL A 738 -27.99 -15.11 27.56
N ARG A 739 -27.81 -16.43 27.37
CA ARG A 739 -27.62 -17.37 28.50
C ARG A 739 -26.25 -17.16 29.14
N ALA A 740 -26.13 -17.47 30.43
CA ALA A 740 -24.85 -17.39 31.14
C ALA A 740 -23.79 -18.27 30.43
N GLY A 741 -22.63 -17.69 30.11
CA GLY A 741 -21.53 -18.36 29.40
C GLY A 741 -21.46 -18.10 27.88
N ASP A 742 -22.54 -17.61 27.25
CA ASP A 742 -22.52 -17.27 25.83
C ASP A 742 -21.97 -15.86 25.57
N LYS A 743 -21.15 -15.73 24.52
CA LYS A 743 -20.63 -14.42 24.09
C LYS A 743 -21.75 -13.62 23.42
N PRO A 744 -22.03 -12.38 23.83
CA PRO A 744 -23.06 -11.56 23.20
C PRO A 744 -22.70 -11.33 21.73
N THR A 745 -23.58 -11.79 20.83
CA THR A 745 -23.52 -11.40 19.42
C THR A 745 -23.71 -9.88 19.37
N PRO A 746 -22.87 -9.10 18.66
CA PRO A 746 -23.01 -7.66 18.60
C PRO A 746 -24.39 -7.32 18.02
N VAL A 747 -25.33 -6.94 18.88
CA VAL A 747 -26.65 -6.48 18.48
C VAL A 747 -26.41 -5.25 17.61
N ARG A 748 -26.75 -5.35 16.33
CA ARG A 748 -26.76 -4.21 15.43
C ARG A 748 -27.75 -3.23 16.07
N ARG A 749 -27.26 -2.11 16.63
CA ARG A 749 -28.09 -1.06 17.23
C ARG A 749 -29.31 -0.85 16.33
N THR A 750 -30.49 -1.24 16.79
CA THR A 750 -31.74 -0.89 16.12
C THR A 750 -31.77 0.63 16.11
N SER A 751 -31.61 1.24 14.92
CA SER A 751 -31.68 2.68 14.75
C SER A 751 -32.93 3.18 15.45
N SER A 752 -32.80 4.11 16.40
CA SER A 752 -33.95 4.84 16.91
C SER A 752 -34.73 5.37 15.71
N ALA A 753 -36.02 5.10 15.62
CA ALA A 753 -36.84 5.61 14.53
C ALA A 753 -36.66 7.14 14.45
N GLY A 754 -36.11 7.63 13.33
CA GLY A 754 -35.86 9.05 13.15
C GLY A 754 -37.17 9.85 13.06
N ILE A 755 -37.11 11.18 13.18
CA ILE A 755 -38.31 12.03 13.14
C ILE A 755 -39.16 11.77 11.89
N LEU A 756 -38.54 11.60 10.72
CA LEU A 756 -39.29 11.38 9.48
C LEU A 756 -40.10 10.07 9.47
N MET A 757 -39.84 9.15 10.40
CA MET A 757 -40.60 7.90 10.57
C MET A 757 -41.77 8.01 11.56
N SER A 758 -41.91 9.14 12.28
CA SER A 758 -42.99 9.32 13.27
C SER A 758 -44.36 9.52 12.65
N ALA A 759 -44.41 10.01 11.41
CA ALA A 759 -45.63 10.34 10.69
C ALA A 759 -45.49 10.04 9.19
N ARG A 760 -46.63 9.90 8.48
CA ARG A 760 -46.66 9.61 7.04
C ARG A 760 -47.14 10.78 6.19
N ASP A 761 -47.77 11.76 6.82
CA ASP A 761 -48.41 12.96 6.27
C ASP A 761 -47.49 14.19 6.29
N TRP A 762 -46.17 14.00 6.45
CA TRP A 762 -45.21 15.09 6.42
C TRP A 762 -45.33 15.93 5.15
N GLN A 763 -45.63 17.21 5.32
CA GLN A 763 -45.60 18.24 4.29
C GLN A 763 -44.26 18.98 4.37
N VAL A 764 -43.63 19.23 3.22
CA VAL A 764 -42.34 19.93 3.12
C VAL A 764 -42.57 21.28 2.46
N LEU A 765 -42.34 22.36 3.19
CA LEU A 765 -42.34 23.73 2.69
C LEU A 765 -40.88 24.19 2.59
N VAL A 766 -40.47 24.70 1.44
CA VAL A 766 -39.08 25.16 1.18
C VAL A 766 -39.14 26.58 0.61
N ASP A 767 -38.33 27.50 1.15
CA ASP A 767 -38.23 28.89 0.69
C ASP A 767 -37.37 28.98 -0.59
N LEU A 768 -37.92 28.52 -1.72
CA LEU A 768 -37.31 28.64 -3.05
C LEU A 768 -38.25 29.42 -3.96
N GLU A 769 -37.79 30.60 -4.42
CA GLU A 769 -38.45 31.47 -5.43
C GLU A 769 -39.79 32.11 -4.99
N HIS A 770 -40.56 31.47 -4.10
CA HIS A 770 -41.79 32.00 -3.49
C HIS A 770 -41.55 32.27 -2.01
N GLN A 771 -41.98 33.43 -1.50
CA GLN A 771 -41.83 33.78 -0.08
C GLN A 771 -42.58 32.76 0.80
N LEU A 772 -41.85 31.87 1.47
CA LEU A 772 -42.42 30.89 2.39
C LEU A 772 -43.16 31.62 3.51
N LYS A 773 -44.46 31.30 3.68
CA LYS A 773 -45.28 31.73 4.82
C LYS A 773 -45.39 30.58 5.80
N PHE A 774 -45.04 30.82 7.06
CA PHE A 774 -45.25 29.83 8.12
C PHE A 774 -46.75 29.54 8.26
N PRO A 775 -47.18 28.29 8.45
CA PRO A 775 -48.61 27.96 8.52
C PRO A 775 -49.31 28.72 9.64
N SER A 776 -50.24 29.62 9.28
CA SER A 776 -50.92 30.53 10.21
C SER A 776 -51.79 29.81 11.23
N HIS A 777 -52.24 28.59 10.93
CA HIS A 777 -53.00 27.75 11.86
C HIS A 777 -52.15 27.15 12.99
N ILE A 778 -50.81 27.23 12.91
CA ILE A 778 -49.89 26.82 13.98
C ILE A 778 -49.59 28.03 14.87
N VAL A 779 -48.93 29.04 14.31
CA VAL A 779 -48.58 30.31 14.96
C VAL A 779 -48.51 31.40 13.89
N VAL A 780 -49.02 32.59 14.18
CA VAL A 780 -48.83 33.76 13.30
C VAL A 780 -47.47 34.37 13.60
N THR A 781 -46.56 34.36 12.62
CA THR A 781 -45.20 34.89 12.78
C THR A 781 -44.72 35.59 11.52
N THR A 782 -43.84 36.57 11.70
CA THR A 782 -43.11 37.24 10.61
C THR A 782 -41.81 36.51 10.26
N LEU A 783 -41.41 35.52 11.06
CA LEU A 783 -40.20 34.73 10.84
C LEU A 783 -40.37 33.76 9.67
N ARG A 784 -39.28 33.57 8.91
CA ARG A 784 -39.25 32.76 7.69
C ARG A 784 -38.09 31.76 7.74
N PRO A 785 -38.33 30.55 8.26
CA PRO A 785 -37.38 29.45 8.18
C PRO A 785 -37.23 28.98 6.73
N ASP A 786 -36.02 28.57 6.34
CA ASP A 786 -35.74 28.13 4.97
C ASP A 786 -36.46 26.82 4.59
N ILE A 787 -36.65 25.89 5.56
CA ILE A 787 -37.45 24.67 5.39
C ILE A 787 -38.36 24.48 6.61
N VAL A 788 -39.62 24.15 6.36
CA VAL A 788 -40.58 23.76 7.40
C VAL A 788 -41.18 22.40 7.05
N LEU A 789 -41.07 21.43 7.95
CA LEU A 789 -41.73 20.14 7.88
C LEU A 789 -42.90 20.13 8.86
N VAL A 790 -44.10 19.81 8.40
CA VAL A 790 -45.30 19.77 9.25
C VAL A 790 -46.00 18.42 9.10
N SER A 791 -46.43 17.84 10.22
CA SER A 791 -47.35 16.71 10.25
C SER A 791 -48.54 17.12 11.13
N GLU A 792 -49.72 17.22 10.52
CA GLU A 792 -50.94 17.59 11.24
C GLU A 792 -51.42 16.44 12.13
N SER A 793 -51.36 15.20 11.63
CA SER A 793 -51.81 14.01 12.37
C SER A 793 -51.07 13.78 13.68
N THR A 794 -49.79 14.16 13.74
CA THR A 794 -48.96 14.00 14.95
C THR A 794 -48.67 15.31 15.68
N LYS A 795 -49.21 16.44 15.18
CA LYS A 795 -48.93 17.82 15.62
C LYS A 795 -47.42 18.09 15.80
N GLN A 796 -46.62 17.78 14.78
CA GLN A 796 -45.17 17.98 14.79
C GLN A 796 -44.74 19.02 13.76
N ALA A 797 -43.82 19.90 14.16
CA ALA A 797 -43.22 20.90 13.28
C ALA A 797 -41.69 20.83 13.37
N VAL A 798 -40.99 20.80 12.24
CA VAL A 798 -39.53 20.84 12.19
C VAL A 798 -39.10 22.01 11.32
N LEU A 799 -38.35 22.93 11.91
CA LEU A 799 -37.84 24.11 11.23
C LEU A 799 -36.35 23.89 10.94
N LEU A 800 -35.91 24.06 9.70
CA LEU A 800 -34.49 24.12 9.36
C LEU A 800 -34.14 25.49 8.80
N GLU A 801 -33.09 26.08 9.33
CA GLU A 801 -32.55 27.37 8.87
C GLU A 801 -31.13 27.14 8.34
N LEU A 802 -30.93 27.36 7.04
CA LEU A 802 -29.64 27.25 6.39
C LEU A 802 -28.87 28.57 6.50
N THR A 803 -27.63 28.49 6.95
CA THR A 803 -26.67 29.59 6.80
C THR A 803 -25.43 29.11 6.04
N VAL A 804 -24.94 29.94 5.10
CA VAL A 804 -23.72 29.65 4.33
C VAL A 804 -22.61 30.66 4.66
N PRO A 805 -22.00 30.59 5.86
CA PRO A 805 -21.02 31.58 6.31
C PRO A 805 -19.60 31.25 5.81
N TRP A 806 -18.66 32.13 6.13
CA TRP A 806 -17.24 31.77 6.18
C TRP A 806 -16.99 30.73 7.28
N GLU A 807 -16.12 29.74 7.05
CA GLU A 807 -15.94 28.59 7.94
C GLU A 807 -15.56 28.95 9.39
N ASP A 808 -14.85 30.05 9.60
CA ASP A 808 -14.47 30.51 10.95
C ASP A 808 -15.70 30.96 11.79
N ARG A 809 -16.85 31.26 11.15
CA ARG A 809 -18.08 31.77 11.78
C ARG A 809 -19.21 30.74 11.86
N LEU A 810 -18.91 29.45 11.73
CA LEU A 810 -19.94 28.39 11.78
C LEU A 810 -20.66 28.36 13.14
N GLU A 811 -19.92 28.50 14.24
CA GLU A 811 -20.47 28.44 15.60
C GLU A 811 -21.30 29.68 15.95
N GLU A 812 -20.75 30.86 15.70
CA GLU A 812 -21.45 32.14 15.88
C GLU A 812 -22.77 32.18 15.07
N ALA A 813 -22.74 31.66 13.83
CA ALA A 813 -23.94 31.57 13.01
C ALA A 813 -24.99 30.63 13.63
N PHE A 814 -24.56 29.48 14.14
CA PHE A 814 -25.43 28.50 14.78
C PHE A 814 -26.14 29.09 16.01
N GLU A 815 -25.39 29.68 16.95
CA GLU A 815 -25.95 30.24 18.18
C GLU A 815 -26.91 31.40 17.93
N ARG A 816 -26.54 32.30 17.00
CA ARG A 816 -27.39 33.42 16.60
C ARG A 816 -28.73 32.95 16.01
N LYS A 817 -28.70 31.91 15.17
CA LYS A 817 -29.93 31.38 14.54
C LYS A 817 -30.76 30.57 15.53
N LEU A 818 -30.13 29.80 16.41
CA LEU A 818 -30.84 29.08 17.48
C LEU A 818 -31.62 30.06 18.36
N SER A 819 -30.98 31.16 18.76
CA SER A 819 -31.59 32.21 19.58
C SER A 819 -32.75 32.92 18.84
N LYS A 820 -32.58 33.22 17.55
CA LYS A 820 -33.60 33.87 16.72
C LYS A 820 -34.93 33.11 16.69
N TYR A 821 -34.89 31.78 16.63
CA TYR A 821 -36.10 30.94 16.50
C TYR A 821 -36.59 30.34 17.82
N ALA A 822 -35.92 30.62 18.94
CA ALA A 822 -36.31 30.10 20.26
C ALA A 822 -37.74 30.52 20.66
N GLY A 823 -38.10 31.79 20.43
CA GLY A 823 -39.46 32.30 20.68
C GLY A 823 -40.52 31.54 19.87
N LEU A 824 -40.32 31.41 18.55
CA LEU A 824 -41.26 30.68 17.68
C LEU A 824 -41.45 29.21 18.09
N VAL A 825 -40.39 28.53 18.53
CA VAL A 825 -40.50 27.15 19.02
C VAL A 825 -41.33 27.11 20.31
N SER A 826 -41.13 28.06 21.22
CA SER A 826 -41.93 28.20 22.45
C SER A 826 -43.41 28.46 22.12
N ASP A 827 -43.70 29.38 21.20
CA ASP A 827 -45.07 29.70 20.78
C ASP A 827 -45.76 28.48 20.17
N CYS A 828 -45.05 27.70 19.36
CA CYS A 828 -45.57 26.44 18.82
C CYS A 828 -45.87 25.42 19.92
N HIS A 829 -45.02 25.32 20.95
CA HIS A 829 -45.25 24.43 22.09
C HIS A 829 -46.48 24.87 22.90
N GLN A 830 -46.66 26.17 23.11
CA GLN A 830 -47.85 26.74 23.74
C GLN A 830 -49.13 26.48 22.93
N ALA A 831 -49.04 26.52 21.60
CA ALA A 831 -50.13 26.13 20.69
C ALA A 831 -50.36 24.60 20.60
N GLY A 832 -49.66 23.79 21.40
CA GLY A 832 -49.85 22.33 21.46
C GLY A 832 -49.11 21.54 20.39
N TRP A 833 -48.15 22.15 19.67
CA TRP A 833 -47.33 21.50 18.65
C TRP A 833 -45.95 21.11 19.17
N ARG A 834 -45.45 19.93 18.80
CA ARG A 834 -44.05 19.53 19.08
C ARG A 834 -43.12 20.12 18.02
N ALA A 835 -42.68 21.35 18.25
CA ALA A 835 -41.75 22.06 17.36
C ALA A 835 -40.27 21.76 17.68
N ARG A 836 -39.43 21.62 16.65
CA ARG A 836 -37.96 21.49 16.76
C ARG A 836 -37.27 22.35 15.73
N CYS A 837 -36.36 23.23 16.16
CA CYS A 837 -35.53 24.03 15.25
C CYS A 837 -34.14 23.40 15.09
N PHE A 838 -33.68 23.29 13.84
CA PHE A 838 -32.33 22.87 13.47
C PHE A 838 -31.67 23.96 12.60
N PRO A 839 -30.90 24.88 13.20
CA PRO A 839 -29.94 25.66 12.44
C PRO A 839 -28.93 24.71 11.78
N VAL A 840 -28.70 24.87 10.48
CA VAL A 840 -27.78 24.07 9.69
C VAL A 840 -26.81 24.97 8.95
N GLU A 841 -25.52 24.75 9.18
CA GLU A 841 -24.46 25.58 8.60
C GLU A 841 -23.62 24.79 7.61
N VAL A 842 -23.34 25.43 6.47
CA VAL A 842 -22.45 24.92 5.44
C VAL A 842 -21.49 26.03 5.07
N GLY A 843 -20.20 25.86 5.37
CA GLY A 843 -19.17 26.82 5.00
C GLY A 843 -19.15 27.08 3.50
N CYS A 844 -18.93 28.33 3.12
CA CYS A 844 -18.95 28.75 1.73
C CYS A 844 -17.92 28.05 0.84
N ARG A 845 -16.83 27.51 1.39
CA ARG A 845 -15.82 26.71 0.67
C ARG A 845 -16.23 25.23 0.54
N GLY A 846 -17.41 24.86 1.07
CA GLY A 846 -17.98 23.52 0.98
C GLY A 846 -17.52 22.59 2.10
N PHE A 847 -17.63 23.06 3.35
CA PHE A 847 -17.44 22.25 4.56
C PHE A 847 -18.73 22.27 5.37
N ALA A 848 -19.29 21.10 5.65
CA ALA A 848 -20.49 21.01 6.49
C ALA A 848 -20.13 21.18 7.96
N ALA A 849 -20.96 21.87 8.73
CA ALA A 849 -20.88 21.86 10.18
C ALA A 849 -21.44 20.54 10.77
N TRP A 850 -21.08 20.25 12.02
CA TRP A 850 -21.67 19.13 12.76
C TRP A 850 -23.19 19.27 12.95
N SER A 851 -23.72 20.49 12.96
CA SER A 851 -25.15 20.80 13.02
C SER A 851 -25.93 20.15 11.87
N LEU A 852 -25.47 20.28 10.62
CA LEU A 852 -26.08 19.61 9.45
C LEU A 852 -26.06 18.09 9.61
N ALA A 853 -24.92 17.53 10.04
CA ALA A 853 -24.78 16.11 10.24
C ALA A 853 -25.72 15.61 11.36
N ARG A 854 -25.90 16.38 12.43
CA ARG A 854 -26.80 16.08 13.54
C ARG A 854 -28.26 16.20 13.12
N ALA A 855 -28.62 17.23 12.36
CA ALA A 855 -29.96 17.41 11.80
C ALA A 855 -30.37 16.20 10.97
N PHE A 856 -29.56 15.79 9.99
CA PHE A 856 -29.85 14.59 9.18
C PHE A 856 -29.97 13.31 10.00
N SER A 857 -29.09 13.09 10.98
CA SER A 857 -29.22 11.93 11.88
C SER A 857 -30.51 11.97 12.68
N THR A 858 -30.91 13.13 13.20
CA THR A 858 -32.13 13.26 14.00
C THR A 858 -33.39 13.07 13.15
N LEU A 859 -33.34 13.49 11.88
CA LEU A 859 -34.39 13.22 10.90
C LEU A 859 -34.48 11.74 10.50
N GLY A 860 -33.47 10.91 10.81
CA GLY A 860 -33.41 9.49 10.42
C GLY A 860 -32.69 9.22 9.10
N ILE A 861 -32.02 10.23 8.54
CA ILE A 861 -31.15 10.07 7.39
C ILE A 861 -29.78 9.62 7.92
N GLU A 862 -29.50 8.32 7.82
CA GLU A 862 -28.33 7.69 8.40
C GLU A 862 -27.44 6.95 7.37
N GLY A 863 -26.28 6.49 7.82
CA GLY A 863 -25.41 5.60 7.07
C GLY A 863 -24.87 6.20 5.76
N GLU A 864 -25.09 5.50 4.64
CA GLU A 864 -24.65 5.95 3.32
C GLU A 864 -25.45 7.16 2.82
N ARG A 865 -26.75 7.21 3.11
CA ARG A 865 -27.63 8.31 2.70
C ARG A 865 -27.19 9.62 3.33
N LYS A 866 -26.88 9.62 4.62
CA LYS A 866 -26.30 10.77 5.33
C LYS A 866 -25.01 11.26 4.66
N ARG A 867 -24.08 10.33 4.38
CA ARG A 867 -22.80 10.67 3.74
C ARG A 867 -23.00 11.25 2.34
N ARG A 868 -23.97 10.74 1.58
CA ARG A 868 -24.34 11.24 0.25
C ARG A 868 -24.98 12.63 0.32
N ALA A 869 -25.91 12.83 1.25
CA ALA A 869 -26.59 14.11 1.46
C ALA A 869 -25.59 15.21 1.84
N ILE A 870 -24.79 15.00 2.90
CA ILE A 870 -23.74 15.95 3.32
C ILE A 870 -22.81 16.28 2.14
N ARG A 871 -22.38 15.26 1.40
CA ARG A 871 -21.50 15.44 0.25
C ARG A 871 -22.15 16.31 -0.84
N SER A 872 -23.39 16.00 -1.21
CA SER A 872 -24.12 16.77 -2.24
C SER A 872 -24.23 18.24 -1.84
N THR A 873 -24.61 18.50 -0.59
CA THR A 873 -24.73 19.85 -0.02
C THR A 873 -23.39 20.60 0.00
N THR A 874 -22.31 19.95 0.46
CA THR A 874 -20.97 20.57 0.44
C THR A 874 -20.45 20.82 -0.97
N ASP A 875 -20.77 19.94 -1.92
CA ASP A 875 -20.38 20.07 -3.32
C ASP A 875 -21.17 21.21 -4.01
N ALA A 876 -22.44 21.41 -3.65
CA ALA A 876 -23.25 22.54 -4.14
C ALA A 876 -22.67 23.87 -3.65
N ALA A 877 -22.37 24.00 -2.35
CA ALA A 877 -21.76 25.20 -1.78
C ALA A 877 -20.41 25.53 -2.44
N GLU A 878 -19.55 24.52 -2.62
CA GLU A 878 -18.25 24.67 -3.28
C GLU A 878 -18.39 25.09 -4.76
N ARG A 879 -19.28 24.44 -5.51
CA ARG A 879 -19.51 24.76 -6.94
C ARG A 879 -20.05 26.17 -7.12
N ALA A 880 -21.04 26.55 -6.32
CA ALA A 880 -21.62 27.89 -6.34
C ALA A 880 -20.56 28.94 -5.96
N SER A 881 -19.76 28.72 -4.91
CA SER A 881 -18.67 29.64 -4.55
C SER A 881 -17.58 29.72 -5.61
N ARG A 882 -17.26 28.62 -6.31
CA ARG A 882 -16.36 28.65 -7.46
C ARG A 882 -16.93 29.52 -8.58
N TRP A 883 -18.23 29.42 -8.85
CA TRP A 883 -18.90 30.25 -9.85
C TRP A 883 -18.84 31.73 -9.49
N LEU A 884 -19.22 32.07 -8.25
CA LEU A 884 -19.11 33.44 -7.72
C LEU A 884 -17.68 33.97 -7.79
N TRP A 885 -16.69 33.13 -7.48
CA TRP A 885 -15.28 33.47 -7.61
C TRP A 885 -14.91 33.80 -9.05
N LEU A 886 -15.34 33.00 -10.04
CA LEU A 886 -15.05 33.25 -11.44
C LEU A 886 -15.69 34.56 -11.92
N LYS A 887 -16.90 34.87 -11.45
CA LYS A 887 -17.68 36.08 -11.81
C LYS A 887 -17.46 37.29 -10.89
N ARG A 888 -16.45 37.25 -10.01
CA ARG A 888 -16.22 38.25 -8.95
C ARG A 888 -16.00 39.70 -9.41
N GLY A 889 -15.67 39.92 -10.68
CA GLY A 889 -15.47 41.25 -11.27
C GLY A 889 -16.48 41.60 -12.37
N GLU A 890 -17.46 40.73 -12.65
CA GLU A 890 -18.47 40.95 -13.68
C GLU A 890 -19.77 41.47 -13.08
N PRO A 891 -20.58 42.26 -13.82
CA PRO A 891 -21.96 42.60 -13.42
C PRO A 891 -22.81 41.35 -13.20
N TRP A 892 -23.73 41.40 -12.25
CA TRP A 892 -24.61 40.26 -11.95
C TRP A 892 -25.90 40.34 -12.77
N SER A 893 -26.15 39.34 -13.63
CA SER A 893 -27.43 39.16 -14.30
C SER A 893 -28.08 37.86 -13.82
N HIS A 894 -29.35 37.94 -13.42
CA HIS A 894 -30.15 36.76 -13.11
C HIS A 894 -30.47 36.02 -14.41
N GLY A 895 -29.76 34.92 -14.72
CA GLY A 895 -30.14 34.04 -15.83
C GLY A 895 -29.02 33.48 -16.72
N SER A 896 -27.90 33.02 -16.16
CA SER A 896 -26.95 32.17 -16.91
C SER A 896 -26.53 30.92 -16.16
#